data_AF-A0A8J8B1K4-F1
#
_entry.id   AF-A0A8J8B1K4-F1
#
_cell.length_a   1.000
_cell.length_b   1.000
_cell.length_c   1.000
_cell.angle_alpha   90.00
_cell.angle_beta   90.00
_cell.angle_gamma   90.00
#
_symmetry.space_group_name_H-M   'P 1'
#
loop_
_entity.id
_entity.type
_entity.pdbx_description
1 polymer ?
#
loop_
_entity_poly.entity_id
_entity_poly.type
_entity_poly.pdbx_seq_one_letter_code
_entity_poly.pdbx_strand_id
1 'polypeptide(L)'
;MKVKWKKIKYFGFRHPKLLKMIALGAFTLAVAFILLVINALPVNLPAIQQKTSDSETIKWVDFDVPYSLLEKTMYMDIETYETENHLNWIELLAYLGAKYGGNFKNYKEKDLKALVERLNQGEPIEIIAKDLKLYNYYKEAYTAVLGGFLGEFMIQVPVDSKEQGNAINSENAETNESGTETDGNVMWQSKYGLKAFSPIAQGYWYNDFDDFGAGRSYGYNRKHFGHDLMIGIGTPIIAVESGIVEATGWNQYGGWRIGIRSFDKKRYYYYAHLRKDRPYAADLYVGKAVKAGDVIGYSGRTGYSVKENVNNIDTPHLHIGMQLIFDESLKDSPNQIWVDMYAITRLLSKNKSPVFQSEETKEYYRKYQFSEPSYYLENNPDKESKEKASAALLASAAPEGSIPLPIIMYHGIMKNNSINSKFFVSEKTFENDLKYLQENHYTPIHIKDLIHYVDQGTPLPEHPVIITFDDGYYNNYLYAYPLLKKYNMKAVISIIGNVTDKSSEINDNNAQYSYLTWDQLREMADSGLIEIQNHTYDMHENNGRGRQGSLKKQGESEEDYAQALQADVGMLQSKITEMTGQTPTAFTYPFGFVKDNSKSILLEDIGFRATLTCYERINYVTRDPDSLYRLKRILRPPGSSSEEFFRTIAPAHTLP
;
A
#
# COMPACT_ATOMS: atom_id res chain seq x y z
N MET A 1 26.04 -89.47 60.92
CA MET A 1 24.73 -89.68 60.26
C MET A 1 24.00 -88.34 60.15
N LYS A 2 23.83 -87.86 58.91
CA LYS A 2 22.76 -86.99 58.36
C LYS A 2 22.30 -85.73 59.14
N VAL A 3 22.71 -84.60 58.58
CA VAL A 3 22.03 -83.29 58.43
C VAL A 3 21.34 -82.67 59.66
N LYS A 4 21.98 -81.63 60.22
CA LYS A 4 21.35 -80.59 61.05
C LYS A 4 20.79 -79.48 60.14
N TRP A 5 19.47 -79.28 60.11
CA TRP A 5 18.88 -77.98 59.80
C TRP A 5 18.39 -77.35 61.09
N LYS A 6 19.14 -76.38 61.61
CA LYS A 6 18.65 -75.45 62.64
C LYS A 6 17.55 -74.60 62.00
N LYS A 7 16.33 -74.66 62.55
CA LYS A 7 15.32 -73.62 62.33
C LYS A 7 15.91 -72.28 62.78
N ILE A 8 16.18 -71.38 61.83
CA ILE A 8 16.52 -69.98 62.12
C ILE A 8 15.23 -69.32 62.61
N LYS A 9 15.15 -69.07 63.93
CA LYS A 9 14.24 -68.09 64.51
C LYS A 9 14.70 -66.72 64.00
N TYR A 10 14.02 -66.15 63.01
CA TYR A 10 14.11 -64.71 62.81
C TYR A 10 13.35 -64.03 63.94
N PHE A 11 14.13 -63.47 64.87
CA PHE A 11 13.68 -62.56 65.90
C PHE A 11 12.85 -61.45 65.27
N GLY A 12 11.56 -61.41 65.62
CA GLY A 12 10.72 -60.26 65.37
C GLY A 12 11.18 -59.08 66.21
N PHE A 13 12.09 -58.26 65.69
CA PHE A 13 12.36 -56.93 66.22
C PHE A 13 11.20 -56.01 65.81
N ARG A 14 10.07 -56.12 66.51
CA ARG A 14 9.06 -55.04 66.56
C ARG A 14 9.61 -53.93 67.46
N HIS A 15 10.66 -53.24 67.01
CA HIS A 15 11.03 -51.96 67.60
C HIS A 15 10.24 -50.87 66.87
N PRO A 16 9.23 -50.25 67.48
CA PRO A 16 8.37 -49.26 66.80
C PRO A 16 9.18 -48.05 66.30
N LYS A 17 10.36 -47.79 66.88
CA LYS A 17 11.29 -46.76 66.40
C LYS A 17 12.03 -47.14 65.12
N LEU A 18 12.42 -48.41 64.95
CA LEU A 18 13.09 -48.89 63.75
C LEU A 18 12.12 -48.96 62.57
N LEU A 19 10.88 -49.40 62.80
CA LEU A 19 9.83 -49.36 61.77
C LEU A 19 9.50 -47.93 61.33
N LYS A 20 9.45 -46.98 62.28
CA LYS A 20 9.27 -45.56 61.97
C LYS A 20 10.47 -44.97 61.20
N MET A 21 11.69 -45.37 61.52
CA MET A 21 12.88 -44.94 60.76
C MET A 21 12.91 -45.51 59.35
N ILE A 22 12.54 -46.78 59.17
CA ILE A 22 12.45 -47.39 57.83
C ILE A 22 11.31 -46.75 57.02
N ALA A 23 10.16 -46.49 57.65
CA ALA A 23 9.05 -45.78 57.01
C ALA A 23 9.42 -44.33 56.65
N LEU A 24 10.15 -43.63 57.52
CA LEU A 24 10.63 -42.27 57.24
C LEU A 24 11.67 -42.26 56.12
N GLY A 25 12.60 -43.23 56.11
CA GLY A 25 13.59 -43.40 55.05
C GLY A 25 12.94 -43.70 53.70
N ALA A 26 11.95 -44.60 53.68
CA ALA A 26 11.17 -44.92 52.49
C ALA A 26 10.34 -43.71 52.00
N PHE A 27 9.78 -42.93 52.93
CA PHE A 27 9.05 -41.71 52.61
C PHE A 27 9.98 -40.64 52.01
N THR A 28 11.17 -40.43 52.58
CA THR A 28 12.16 -39.49 52.03
C THR A 28 12.67 -39.91 50.66
N LEU A 29 12.88 -41.21 50.43
CA LEU A 29 13.26 -41.74 49.11
C LEU A 29 12.13 -41.60 48.09
N ALA A 30 10.88 -41.81 48.50
CA ALA A 30 9.72 -41.60 47.64
C ALA A 30 9.56 -40.12 47.27
N VAL A 31 9.74 -39.20 48.22
CA VAL A 31 9.70 -37.74 47.96
C VAL A 31 10.84 -37.30 47.04
N ALA A 32 12.06 -37.80 47.27
CA ALA A 32 13.21 -37.52 46.41
C ALA A 32 12.99 -38.06 44.98
N PHE A 33 12.41 -39.26 44.85
CA PHE A 33 12.07 -39.84 43.55
C PHE A 33 10.96 -39.06 42.85
N ILE A 34 9.93 -38.61 43.57
CA ILE A 34 8.86 -37.76 43.04
C ILE A 34 9.43 -36.42 42.57
N LEU A 35 10.33 -35.79 43.32
CA LEU A 35 10.99 -34.53 42.91
C LEU A 35 11.90 -34.72 41.69
N LEU A 36 12.57 -35.87 41.58
CA LEU A 36 13.42 -36.20 40.44
C LEU A 36 12.56 -36.49 39.18
N VAL A 37 11.40 -37.11 39.34
CA VAL A 37 10.40 -37.29 38.27
C VAL A 37 9.76 -35.93 37.88
N ILE A 38 9.41 -35.06 38.84
CA ILE A 38 8.87 -33.72 38.54
C ILE A 38 9.88 -32.86 37.77
N ASN A 39 11.18 -32.94 38.09
CA ASN A 39 12.23 -32.22 37.35
C ASN A 39 12.61 -32.88 36.01
N ALA A 40 12.27 -34.16 35.82
CA ALA A 40 12.51 -34.90 34.57
C ALA A 40 11.28 -34.95 33.65
N LEU A 41 10.11 -34.49 34.10
CA LEU A 41 8.93 -34.33 33.25
C LEU A 41 9.15 -33.10 32.37
N PRO A 42 9.10 -33.23 31.03
CA PRO A 42 9.01 -32.06 30.17
C PRO A 42 7.72 -31.32 30.54
N VAL A 43 7.83 -30.07 30.98
CA VAL A 43 6.66 -29.22 31.27
C VAL A 43 6.02 -28.83 29.93
N ASN A 44 5.27 -29.79 29.37
CA ASN A 44 4.29 -29.62 28.31
C ASN A 44 3.01 -30.29 28.80
N LEU A 45 2.35 -29.63 29.76
CA LEU A 45 0.95 -29.91 30.08
C LEU A 45 0.12 -28.93 29.24
N PRO A 46 -0.65 -29.41 28.25
CA PRO A 46 -1.62 -28.55 27.58
C PRO A 46 -2.64 -28.13 28.64
N ALA A 47 -2.75 -26.82 28.87
CA ALA A 47 -3.85 -26.27 29.64
C ALA A 47 -5.15 -26.82 29.03
N ILE A 48 -6.00 -27.40 29.87
CA ILE A 48 -7.35 -27.82 29.48
C ILE A 48 -8.09 -26.55 29.07
N GLN A 49 -8.09 -26.28 27.77
CA GLN A 49 -8.68 -25.11 27.17
C GLN A 49 -10.19 -25.32 27.19
N GLN A 50 -10.85 -24.55 28.03
CA GLN A 50 -12.28 -24.34 27.97
C GLN A 50 -12.58 -23.78 26.57
N LYS A 51 -13.36 -24.52 25.78
CA LYS A 51 -13.76 -24.19 24.41
C LYS A 51 -14.29 -22.75 24.35
N THR A 52 -13.41 -21.83 24.01
CA THR A 52 -13.70 -20.49 23.49
C THR A 52 -13.22 -20.55 22.06
N SER A 53 -14.03 -20.04 21.12
CA SER A 53 -13.82 -20.18 19.69
C SER A 53 -12.41 -19.78 19.27
N ASP A 54 -11.56 -20.75 18.95
CA ASP A 54 -10.21 -20.54 18.42
C ASP A 54 -10.32 -19.81 17.08
N SER A 55 -9.93 -18.54 17.02
CA SER A 55 -9.42 -17.99 15.76
C SER A 55 -8.05 -18.60 15.52
N GLU A 56 -7.81 -19.15 14.32
CA GLU A 56 -6.53 -19.73 13.89
C GLU A 56 -5.44 -18.63 13.73
N THR A 57 -5.01 -18.02 14.83
CA THR A 57 -4.02 -16.93 14.79
C THR A 57 -2.62 -17.47 14.53
N ILE A 58 -1.84 -16.83 13.64
CA ILE A 58 -0.43 -17.17 13.37
C ILE A 58 0.39 -17.13 14.66
N LYS A 59 1.09 -18.23 14.97
CA LYS A 59 1.90 -18.40 16.19
C LYS A 59 3.41 -18.32 15.95
N TRP A 60 3.85 -18.39 14.69
CA TRP A 60 5.26 -18.43 14.32
C TRP A 60 5.46 -17.91 12.89
N VAL A 61 6.57 -17.26 12.59
CA VAL A 61 6.92 -16.86 11.21
C VAL A 61 8.42 -17.03 11.04
N ASP A 62 8.83 -17.93 10.15
CA ASP A 62 10.20 -17.98 9.62
C ASP A 62 10.24 -17.17 8.34
N PHE A 63 11.05 -16.11 8.33
CA PHE A 63 11.25 -15.24 7.17
C PHE A 63 12.73 -15.19 6.82
N ASP A 64 13.21 -16.22 6.11
CA ASP A 64 14.60 -16.38 5.67
C ASP A 64 14.78 -16.09 4.17
N VAL A 65 13.86 -15.30 3.58
CA VAL A 65 13.87 -14.97 2.16
C VAL A 65 15.18 -14.23 1.81
N PRO A 66 16.01 -14.75 0.88
CA PRO A 66 17.27 -14.11 0.52
C PRO A 66 17.06 -12.75 -0.12
N TYR A 67 17.95 -11.78 0.18
CA TYR A 67 17.94 -10.44 -0.41
C TYR A 67 17.80 -10.47 -1.95
N SER A 68 18.51 -11.35 -2.65
CA SER A 68 18.45 -11.44 -4.11
C SER A 68 17.08 -11.85 -4.63
N LEU A 69 16.32 -12.63 -3.86
CA LEU A 69 14.97 -13.05 -4.21
C LEU A 69 13.94 -11.96 -3.86
N LEU A 70 14.10 -11.28 -2.71
CA LEU A 70 13.30 -10.12 -2.35
C LEU A 70 13.42 -9.03 -3.42
N GLU A 71 14.64 -8.64 -3.78
CA GLU A 71 14.90 -7.63 -4.80
C GLU A 71 14.27 -8.01 -6.14
N LYS A 72 14.47 -9.26 -6.57
CA LYS A 72 13.97 -9.74 -7.85
C LYS A 72 12.44 -9.75 -7.93
N THR A 73 11.78 -10.30 -6.91
CA THR A 73 10.31 -10.35 -6.88
C THR A 73 9.70 -8.96 -6.70
N MET A 74 10.37 -8.07 -5.95
CA MET A 74 10.00 -6.65 -5.85
C MET A 74 10.02 -5.96 -7.21
N TYR A 75 11.09 -6.11 -8.00
CA TYR A 75 11.12 -5.52 -9.35
C TYR A 75 10.10 -6.15 -10.29
N MET A 76 9.85 -7.46 -10.21
CA MET A 76 8.78 -8.09 -10.99
C MET A 76 7.41 -7.47 -10.68
N ASP A 77 7.11 -7.22 -9.41
CA ASP A 77 5.86 -6.55 -9.00
C ASP A 77 5.78 -5.12 -9.53
N ILE A 78 6.84 -4.34 -9.35
CA ILE A 78 6.91 -2.95 -9.83
C ILE A 78 6.77 -2.86 -11.36
N GLU A 79 7.47 -3.72 -12.10
CA GLU A 79 7.51 -3.72 -13.57
C GLU A 79 6.23 -4.26 -14.21
N THR A 80 5.36 -4.94 -13.44
CA THR A 80 4.12 -5.53 -13.94
C THR A 80 2.87 -4.93 -13.31
N TYR A 81 3.01 -3.93 -12.44
CA TYR A 81 1.91 -3.32 -11.69
C TYR A 81 0.76 -2.83 -12.57
N GLU A 82 1.07 -2.32 -13.76
CA GLU A 82 0.08 -1.79 -14.70
C GLU A 82 -0.16 -2.75 -15.88
N THR A 83 0.34 -3.99 -15.81
CA THR A 83 -0.01 -5.05 -16.77
C THR A 83 -1.26 -5.82 -16.33
N GLU A 84 -1.88 -6.51 -17.29
CA GLU A 84 -2.96 -7.48 -17.03
C GLU A 84 -2.54 -8.60 -16.06
N ASN A 85 -1.28 -9.05 -16.14
CA ASN A 85 -0.74 -10.14 -15.32
C ASN A 85 0.22 -9.57 -14.25
N HIS A 86 -0.29 -8.75 -13.34
CA HIS A 86 0.50 -8.22 -12.23
C HIS A 86 1.07 -9.34 -11.36
N LEU A 87 2.40 -9.38 -11.25
CA LEU A 87 3.14 -10.38 -10.48
C LEU A 87 3.33 -9.90 -9.04
N ASN A 88 2.32 -10.08 -8.19
CA ASN A 88 2.39 -9.66 -6.79
C ASN A 88 3.53 -10.38 -6.03
N TRP A 89 4.51 -9.61 -5.54
CA TRP A 89 5.72 -10.18 -4.93
C TRP A 89 5.44 -11.03 -3.68
N ILE A 90 4.45 -10.66 -2.85
CA ILE A 90 4.09 -11.41 -1.64
C ILE A 90 3.51 -12.76 -2.02
N GLU A 91 2.69 -12.83 -3.09
CA GLU A 91 2.13 -14.08 -3.59
C GLU A 91 3.20 -15.00 -4.17
N LEU A 92 4.13 -14.44 -4.95
CA LEU A 92 5.29 -15.18 -5.46
C LEU A 92 6.11 -15.77 -4.32
N LEU A 93 6.43 -14.96 -3.30
CA LEU A 93 7.19 -15.39 -2.14
C LEU A 93 6.42 -16.41 -1.31
N ALA A 94 5.12 -16.22 -1.10
CA ALA A 94 4.28 -17.15 -0.34
C ALA A 94 4.17 -18.51 -1.03
N TYR A 95 4.06 -18.55 -2.36
CA TYR A 95 4.11 -19.79 -3.13
C TYR A 95 5.43 -20.52 -2.91
N LEU A 96 6.56 -19.82 -3.02
CA LEU A 96 7.88 -20.40 -2.80
C LEU A 96 8.07 -20.84 -1.34
N GLY A 97 7.60 -20.05 -0.38
CA GLY A 97 7.58 -20.39 1.04
C GLY A 97 6.81 -21.68 1.29
N ALA A 98 5.60 -21.82 0.73
CA ALA A 98 4.82 -23.03 0.83
C ALA A 98 5.46 -24.24 0.14
N LYS A 99 6.14 -24.02 -0.99
CA LYS A 99 6.84 -25.06 -1.74
C LYS A 99 8.08 -25.61 -1.02
N TYR A 100 8.83 -24.76 -0.33
CA TYR A 100 10.05 -25.15 0.39
C TYR A 100 9.85 -25.28 1.91
N GLY A 101 8.62 -25.13 2.41
CA GLY A 101 8.33 -25.15 3.84
C GLY A 101 9.07 -24.06 4.61
N GLY A 102 9.19 -22.86 4.02
CA GLY A 102 9.81 -21.70 4.65
C GLY A 102 11.32 -21.76 4.78
N ASN A 103 11.99 -22.71 4.09
CA ASN A 103 13.44 -22.84 4.11
C ASN A 103 14.01 -22.51 2.72
N PHE A 104 14.39 -21.25 2.52
CA PHE A 104 14.86 -20.77 1.22
C PHE A 104 16.28 -21.20 0.88
N LYS A 105 16.99 -21.93 1.76
CA LYS A 105 18.24 -22.61 1.37
C LYS A 105 18.02 -23.66 0.28
N ASN A 106 16.80 -24.19 0.17
CA ASN A 106 16.41 -25.15 -0.85
C ASN A 106 15.85 -24.52 -2.12
N TYR A 107 15.76 -23.18 -2.16
CA TYR A 107 15.20 -22.43 -3.29
C TYR A 107 15.92 -22.75 -4.61
N LYS A 108 15.13 -22.90 -5.68
CA LYS A 108 15.63 -23.09 -7.04
C LYS A 108 14.98 -22.07 -7.97
N GLU A 109 15.82 -21.31 -8.67
CA GLU A 109 15.42 -20.31 -9.66
C GLU A 109 14.40 -20.84 -10.69
N LYS A 110 14.53 -22.10 -11.12
CA LYS A 110 13.60 -22.74 -12.06
C LYS A 110 12.15 -22.79 -11.56
N ASP A 111 11.95 -22.85 -10.24
CA ASP A 111 10.62 -22.96 -9.65
C ASP A 111 9.92 -21.60 -9.61
N LEU A 112 10.66 -20.49 -9.45
CA LEU A 112 10.15 -19.13 -9.67
C LEU A 112 9.81 -18.92 -11.15
N LYS A 113 10.69 -19.31 -12.07
CA LYS A 113 10.44 -19.18 -13.51
C LYS A 113 9.19 -19.93 -13.95
N ALA A 114 9.00 -21.17 -13.48
CA ALA A 114 7.82 -21.96 -13.78
C ALA A 114 6.53 -21.36 -13.20
N LEU A 115 6.60 -20.74 -12.02
CA LEU A 115 5.48 -20.01 -11.43
C LEU A 115 5.10 -18.80 -12.30
N VAL A 116 6.09 -17.96 -12.61
CA VAL A 116 5.89 -16.73 -13.42
C VAL A 116 5.37 -17.07 -14.82
N GLU A 117 5.85 -18.16 -15.44
CA GLU A 117 5.36 -18.62 -16.74
C GLU A 117 3.87 -18.96 -16.71
N ARG A 118 3.39 -19.64 -15.66
CA ARG A 118 1.98 -19.98 -15.49
C ARG A 118 1.11 -18.74 -15.22
N LEU A 119 1.59 -17.82 -14.38
CA LEU A 119 0.90 -16.55 -14.11
C LEU A 119 0.78 -15.70 -15.38
N ASN A 120 1.85 -15.61 -16.18
CA ASN A 120 1.82 -14.89 -17.46
C ASN A 120 0.94 -15.55 -18.53
N GLN A 121 0.55 -16.81 -18.36
CA GLN A 121 -0.44 -17.50 -19.19
C GLN A 121 -1.89 -17.23 -18.72
N GLY A 122 -2.08 -16.38 -17.70
CA GLY A 122 -3.38 -16.03 -17.14
C GLY A 122 -3.93 -17.05 -16.14
N GLU A 123 -3.12 -17.99 -15.64
CA GLU A 123 -3.56 -18.94 -14.61
C GLU A 123 -3.55 -18.27 -13.22
N PRO A 124 -4.69 -18.18 -12.51
CA PRO A 124 -4.75 -17.51 -11.21
C PRO A 124 -3.90 -18.21 -10.14
N ILE A 125 -3.29 -17.43 -9.23
CA ILE A 125 -2.41 -17.97 -8.18
C ILE A 125 -3.14 -18.97 -7.28
N GLU A 126 -4.45 -18.80 -7.05
CA GLU A 126 -5.30 -19.71 -6.29
C GLU A 126 -5.37 -21.11 -6.91
N ILE A 127 -5.35 -21.17 -8.26
CA ILE A 127 -5.35 -22.43 -9.00
C ILE A 127 -3.96 -23.06 -8.97
N ILE A 128 -2.92 -22.26 -9.17
CA ILE A 128 -1.52 -22.73 -9.16
C ILE A 128 -1.15 -23.29 -7.77
N ALA A 129 -1.60 -22.63 -6.70
CA ALA A 129 -1.26 -22.95 -5.31
C ALA A 129 -2.24 -23.91 -4.62
N LYS A 130 -3.29 -24.39 -5.31
CA LYS A 130 -4.37 -25.20 -4.70
C LYS A 130 -3.91 -26.42 -3.89
N ASP A 131 -2.82 -27.06 -4.32
CA ASP A 131 -2.28 -28.27 -3.70
C ASP A 131 -1.25 -27.97 -2.59
N LEU A 132 -0.90 -26.69 -2.39
CA LEU A 132 0.02 -26.22 -1.37
C LEU A 132 -0.74 -25.89 -0.08
N LYS A 133 -0.85 -26.88 0.81
CA LYS A 133 -1.60 -26.77 2.08
C LYS A 133 -1.25 -25.56 2.95
N LEU A 134 0.00 -25.08 2.89
CA LEU A 134 0.49 -23.96 3.70
C LEU A 134 0.52 -22.63 2.93
N TYR A 135 0.02 -22.56 1.69
CA TYR A 135 0.06 -21.32 0.91
C TYR A 135 -0.60 -20.15 1.62
N ASN A 136 -1.83 -20.33 2.13
CA ASN A 136 -2.54 -19.26 2.83
C ASN A 136 -1.81 -18.81 4.10
N TYR A 137 -1.19 -19.74 4.82
CA TYR A 137 -0.35 -19.44 5.99
C TYR A 137 0.84 -18.55 5.61
N TYR A 138 1.60 -18.91 4.56
CA TYR A 138 2.72 -18.11 4.10
C TYR A 138 2.27 -16.78 3.48
N LYS A 139 1.12 -16.75 2.80
CA LYS A 139 0.54 -15.52 2.25
C LYS A 139 0.21 -14.54 3.38
N GLU A 140 -0.47 -14.99 4.43
CA GLU A 140 -0.76 -14.15 5.59
C GLU A 140 0.51 -13.75 6.35
N ALA A 141 1.43 -14.68 6.60
CA ALA A 141 2.69 -14.40 7.29
C ALA A 141 3.54 -13.37 6.54
N TYR A 142 3.73 -13.53 5.23
CA TYR A 142 4.55 -12.62 4.43
C TYR A 142 3.83 -11.31 4.14
N THR A 143 2.49 -11.30 4.08
CA THR A 143 1.72 -10.05 4.12
C THR A 143 1.95 -9.30 5.42
N ALA A 144 2.02 -9.99 6.57
CA ALA A 144 2.32 -9.32 7.84
C ALA A 144 3.73 -8.71 7.87
N VAL A 145 4.71 -9.33 7.22
CA VAL A 145 6.10 -8.84 7.13
C VAL A 145 6.25 -7.70 6.12
N LEU A 146 5.73 -7.85 4.91
CA LEU A 146 6.03 -7.01 3.75
C LEU A 146 4.84 -6.15 3.29
N GLY A 147 3.64 -6.38 3.83
CA GLY A 147 2.45 -5.63 3.50
C GLY A 147 2.68 -4.13 3.69
N GLY A 148 2.33 -3.35 2.68
CA GLY A 148 2.56 -1.89 2.68
C GLY A 148 3.97 -1.44 2.28
N PHE A 149 4.93 -2.35 2.05
CA PHE A 149 6.28 -1.95 1.57
C PHE A 149 6.25 -1.53 0.10
N LEU A 150 5.45 -2.19 -0.74
CA LEU A 150 5.17 -1.76 -2.11
C LEU A 150 3.81 -1.06 -2.18
N GLY A 151 3.70 -0.08 -3.06
CA GLY A 151 2.44 0.59 -3.38
C GLY A 151 2.63 1.91 -4.11
N GLU A 152 1.52 2.58 -4.39
CA GLU A 152 1.51 3.94 -4.91
C GLU A 152 1.95 4.95 -3.84
N PHE A 153 2.71 5.96 -4.24
CA PHE A 153 3.12 7.09 -3.41
C PHE A 153 3.45 8.32 -4.25
N MET A 154 3.51 9.48 -3.60
CA MET A 154 3.97 10.75 -4.14
C MET A 154 5.23 11.16 -3.38
N ILE A 155 6.24 11.66 -4.09
CA ILE A 155 7.46 12.18 -3.47
C ILE A 155 7.92 13.45 -4.19
N GLN A 156 8.46 14.41 -3.45
CA GLN A 156 9.14 15.55 -4.05
C GLN A 156 10.50 15.12 -4.64
N VAL A 157 10.84 15.68 -5.79
CA VAL A 157 12.14 15.50 -6.45
C VAL A 157 12.65 16.86 -6.94
N PRO A 158 13.97 17.08 -7.01
CA PRO A 158 14.52 18.33 -7.53
C PRO A 158 14.33 18.40 -9.04
N VAL A 159 13.97 19.58 -9.57
CA VAL A 159 13.70 19.79 -11.00
C VAL A 159 14.95 19.55 -11.89
N ASP A 160 16.16 19.66 -11.32
CA ASP A 160 17.44 19.44 -12.02
C ASP A 160 18.01 18.01 -11.90
N SER A 161 17.28 17.04 -11.32
CA SER A 161 17.79 15.66 -11.34
C SER A 161 17.88 15.16 -12.77
N LYS A 162 19.09 14.77 -13.18
CA LYS A 162 19.43 14.02 -14.40
C LYS A 162 18.81 12.61 -14.44
N GLU A 163 17.58 12.47 -13.98
CA GLU A 163 16.62 11.44 -14.39
C GLU A 163 15.58 12.16 -15.25
N GLN A 164 15.98 12.49 -16.48
CA GLN A 164 15.08 13.08 -17.46
C GLN A 164 13.97 12.09 -17.82
N GLY A 165 12.76 12.47 -17.45
CA GLY A 165 11.59 12.36 -18.31
C GLY A 165 10.91 13.73 -18.38
N ASN A 166 11.47 14.62 -19.22
CA ASN A 166 10.91 15.90 -19.69
C ASN A 166 10.64 17.01 -18.65
N ALA A 167 11.64 17.90 -18.47
CA ALA A 167 11.45 19.21 -17.86
C ALA A 167 11.19 20.28 -18.95
N ILE A 168 10.15 21.10 -18.78
CA ILE A 168 10.06 22.41 -19.45
C ILE A 168 9.93 23.48 -18.37
N ASN A 169 10.70 24.55 -18.58
CA ASN A 169 10.98 25.68 -17.72
C ASN A 169 9.74 26.31 -17.05
N SER A 170 9.89 26.67 -15.77
CA SER A 170 9.00 27.61 -15.09
C SER A 170 9.84 28.68 -14.40
N GLU A 171 9.93 29.84 -15.05
CA GLU A 171 10.20 31.12 -14.41
C GLU A 171 8.95 31.49 -13.62
N ASN A 172 8.95 31.25 -12.30
CA ASN A 172 8.17 31.99 -11.29
C ASN A 172 8.59 31.45 -9.92
N ALA A 173 9.58 32.13 -9.33
CA ALA A 173 9.98 31.92 -7.95
C ALA A 173 9.01 32.69 -7.04
N GLU A 174 8.21 31.98 -6.26
CA GLU A 174 7.58 32.52 -5.06
C GLU A 174 8.11 31.78 -3.83
N THR A 175 8.46 32.58 -2.83
CA THR A 175 9.01 32.17 -1.54
C THR A 175 7.93 31.47 -0.71
N ASN A 176 8.15 30.21 -0.34
CA ASN A 176 7.28 29.53 0.61
C ASN A 176 7.56 30.02 2.04
N GLU A 177 6.52 30.51 2.74
CA GLU A 177 6.56 30.98 4.14
C GLU A 177 6.73 29.86 5.19
N SER A 178 7.30 28.70 4.83
CA SER A 178 7.48 27.55 5.74
C SER A 178 8.93 27.34 6.22
N GLY A 179 9.85 28.27 5.93
CA GLY A 179 11.21 28.25 6.50
C GLY A 179 12.06 27.02 6.12
N THR A 180 11.77 26.40 4.97
CA THR A 180 12.56 25.28 4.46
C THR A 180 13.50 25.74 3.34
N GLU A 181 14.80 25.76 3.62
CA GLU A 181 15.84 25.95 2.60
C GLU A 181 15.92 24.71 1.71
N THR A 182 15.03 24.61 0.72
CA THR A 182 15.23 23.67 -0.39
C THR A 182 16.10 24.34 -1.44
N ASP A 183 17.36 23.94 -1.47
CA ASP A 183 18.30 24.24 -2.55
C ASP A 183 17.76 23.65 -3.86
N GLY A 184 17.09 24.50 -4.66
CA GLY A 184 16.50 24.20 -5.98
C GLY A 184 14.97 24.07 -6.00
N ASN A 185 14.36 24.38 -7.16
CA ASN A 185 12.94 24.10 -7.42
C ASN A 185 12.66 22.60 -7.27
N VAL A 186 11.57 22.23 -6.58
CA VAL A 186 11.12 20.84 -6.40
C VAL A 186 9.76 20.62 -7.05
N MET A 187 9.51 19.40 -7.55
CA MET A 187 8.22 18.99 -8.09
C MET A 187 7.75 17.68 -7.43
N TRP A 188 6.44 17.49 -7.34
CA TRP A 188 5.84 16.25 -6.84
C TRP A 188 5.70 15.24 -7.97
N GLN A 189 6.13 14.01 -7.73
CA GLN A 189 6.06 12.91 -8.69
C GLN A 189 5.25 11.75 -8.12
N SER A 190 4.30 11.23 -8.90
CA SER A 190 3.56 9.99 -8.61
C SER A 190 4.37 8.77 -9.01
N LYS A 191 4.47 7.76 -8.14
CA LYS A 191 5.20 6.50 -8.37
C LYS A 191 4.45 5.30 -7.81
N TYR A 192 4.66 4.13 -8.39
CA TYR A 192 4.45 2.84 -7.74
C TYR A 192 5.81 2.21 -7.45
N GLY A 193 6.03 1.73 -6.22
CA GLY A 193 7.32 1.17 -5.85
C GLY A 193 7.52 0.99 -4.36
N LEU A 194 8.79 0.89 -3.95
CA LEU A 194 9.19 0.71 -2.57
C LEU A 194 8.93 1.99 -1.75
N LYS A 195 7.93 1.94 -0.88
CA LYS A 195 7.50 3.01 0.04
C LYS A 195 8.26 2.98 1.35
N ALA A 196 8.70 1.79 1.78
CA ALA A 196 9.50 1.65 2.98
C ALA A 196 10.92 2.21 2.76
N PHE A 197 11.46 2.90 3.77
CA PHE A 197 12.77 3.55 3.70
C PHE A 197 13.82 2.77 4.49
N SER A 198 15.09 2.92 4.10
CA SER A 198 16.23 2.55 4.94
C SER A 198 16.11 3.24 6.30
N PRO A 199 16.41 2.57 7.43
CA PRO A 199 16.44 3.21 8.73
C PRO A 199 17.61 4.20 8.90
N ILE A 200 18.50 4.29 7.90
CA ILE A 200 19.65 5.19 7.87
C ILE A 200 19.46 6.20 6.74
N ALA A 201 19.61 7.49 7.07
CA ALA A 201 19.48 8.58 6.12
C ALA A 201 20.48 8.49 4.94
N GLN A 202 20.11 9.07 3.80
CA GLN A 202 20.99 9.17 2.63
C GLN A 202 22.25 9.99 2.97
N GLY A 203 23.39 9.59 2.40
CA GLY A 203 24.69 10.21 2.68
C GLY A 203 25.42 9.62 3.88
N TYR A 204 24.78 8.73 4.66
CA TYR A 204 25.41 8.05 5.79
C TYR A 204 25.73 6.59 5.46
N TRP A 205 26.94 6.19 5.83
CA TRP A 205 27.46 4.83 5.63
C TRP A 205 27.28 3.99 6.90
N TYR A 206 27.06 2.69 6.71
CA TYR A 206 27.01 1.70 7.77
C TYR A 206 27.67 0.40 7.33
N ASN A 207 28.10 -0.42 8.29
CA ASN A 207 28.49 -1.81 8.05
C ASN A 207 27.62 -2.73 8.91
N ASP A 208 27.37 -3.93 8.44
CA ASP A 208 26.49 -4.91 9.09
C ASP A 208 26.92 -6.35 8.74
N PHE A 209 26.35 -7.31 9.44
CA PHE A 209 26.45 -8.74 9.13
C PHE A 209 25.24 -9.47 9.71
N ASP A 210 24.94 -10.66 9.19
CA ASP A 210 23.85 -11.49 9.69
C ASP A 210 24.09 -11.89 11.16
N ASP A 211 23.34 -11.24 12.05
CA ASP A 211 23.48 -11.33 13.50
C ASP A 211 22.17 -11.73 14.20
N PHE A 212 21.13 -12.08 13.43
CA PHE A 212 19.86 -12.50 13.99
C PHE A 212 20.01 -13.84 14.70
N GLY A 213 19.46 -13.95 15.91
CA GLY A 213 19.59 -15.15 16.73
C GLY A 213 20.97 -15.34 17.38
N ALA A 214 21.94 -14.47 17.15
CA ALA A 214 23.27 -14.53 17.78
C ALA A 214 23.16 -14.44 19.33
N GLY A 215 24.08 -15.10 20.05
CA GLY A 215 24.07 -15.11 21.51
C GLY A 215 24.44 -13.75 22.10
N ARG A 216 23.71 -13.29 23.12
CA ARG A 216 24.02 -12.11 23.94
C ARG A 216 24.10 -12.54 25.41
N SER A 217 25.07 -12.01 26.16
CA SER A 217 25.40 -12.46 27.52
C SER A 217 25.24 -11.40 28.62
N TYR A 218 24.85 -10.17 28.30
CA TYR A 218 24.63 -9.14 29.31
C TYR A 218 23.38 -9.44 30.16
N GLY A 219 23.58 -9.76 31.45
CA GLY A 219 22.54 -10.14 32.40
C GLY A 219 22.23 -11.64 32.40
N TYR A 220 21.80 -12.18 31.26
CA TYR A 220 21.56 -13.62 31.05
C TYR A 220 21.73 -13.97 29.57
N ASN A 221 21.87 -15.26 29.27
CA ASN A 221 21.98 -15.74 27.89
C ASN A 221 20.64 -15.56 27.15
N ARG A 222 20.64 -14.71 26.12
CA ARG A 222 19.50 -14.48 25.24
C ARG A 222 19.93 -14.50 23.77
N LYS A 223 18.97 -14.68 22.88
CA LYS A 223 19.16 -14.50 21.44
C LYS A 223 19.05 -13.02 21.08
N HIS A 224 19.70 -12.63 20.00
CA HIS A 224 19.58 -11.33 19.38
C HIS A 224 18.30 -11.28 18.52
N PHE A 225 17.36 -10.41 18.85
CA PHE A 225 16.08 -10.25 18.14
C PHE A 225 16.03 -8.87 17.49
N GLY A 226 16.61 -8.79 16.30
CA GLY A 226 16.82 -7.57 15.54
C GLY A 226 18.12 -7.67 14.75
N HIS A 227 18.57 -6.54 14.24
CA HIS A 227 19.74 -6.42 13.38
C HIS A 227 20.55 -5.16 13.73
N ASP A 228 21.86 -5.31 13.90
CA ASP A 228 22.73 -4.19 14.28
C ASP A 228 23.43 -3.58 13.05
N LEU A 229 23.15 -2.29 12.82
CA LEU A 229 23.79 -1.47 11.79
C LEU A 229 24.89 -0.62 12.44
N MET A 230 26.16 -0.96 12.20
CA MET A 230 27.31 -0.25 12.77
C MET A 230 27.45 1.12 12.10
N ILE A 231 27.20 2.18 12.86
CA ILE A 231 27.11 3.57 12.36
C ILE A 231 27.69 4.57 13.36
N GLY A 232 28.15 5.71 12.86
CA GLY A 232 28.64 6.81 13.70
C GLY A 232 27.54 7.37 14.59
N ILE A 233 27.90 7.82 15.80
CA ILE A 233 26.99 8.48 16.76
C ILE A 233 26.45 9.77 16.15
N GLY A 234 25.15 10.04 16.34
CA GLY A 234 24.50 11.23 15.83
C GLY A 234 23.99 11.11 14.40
N THR A 235 24.14 9.95 13.77
CA THR A 235 23.56 9.68 12.44
C THR A 235 22.03 9.77 12.54
N PRO A 236 21.36 10.51 11.64
CA PRO A 236 19.88 10.58 11.61
C PRO A 236 19.27 9.21 11.32
N ILE A 237 18.36 8.80 12.20
CA ILE A 237 17.59 7.56 12.10
C ILE A 237 16.23 7.86 11.47
N ILE A 238 15.84 7.02 10.52
CA ILE A 238 14.67 7.21 9.67
C ILE A 238 13.57 6.21 10.03
N ALA A 239 12.32 6.66 10.01
CA ALA A 239 11.17 5.76 10.10
C ALA A 239 11.08 4.86 8.85
N VAL A 240 11.17 3.54 9.05
CA VAL A 240 11.10 2.55 7.95
C VAL A 240 9.75 2.57 7.24
N GLU A 241 8.66 2.64 8.00
CA GLU A 241 7.28 2.61 7.50
C GLU A 241 6.46 3.66 8.25
N SER A 242 5.42 4.19 7.61
CA SER A 242 4.47 5.09 8.25
C SER A 242 3.71 4.38 9.38
N GLY A 243 3.48 5.08 10.47
CA GLY A 243 2.89 4.48 11.66
C GLY A 243 2.71 5.42 12.84
N ILE A 244 2.37 4.85 13.99
CA ILE A 244 2.21 5.56 15.26
C ILE A 244 3.38 5.24 16.19
N VAL A 245 3.98 6.27 16.78
CA VAL A 245 4.97 6.11 17.84
C VAL A 245 4.26 5.54 19.08
N GLU A 246 4.45 4.27 19.38
CA GLU A 246 3.87 3.60 20.55
C GLU A 246 4.75 3.73 21.80
N ALA A 247 6.05 3.94 21.62
CA ALA A 247 6.96 4.02 22.76
C ALA A 247 8.17 4.89 22.50
N THR A 248 8.56 5.64 23.52
CA THR A 248 9.88 6.24 23.69
C THR A 248 10.34 5.98 25.14
N GLY A 249 11.55 6.39 25.49
CA GLY A 249 12.10 6.26 26.83
C GLY A 249 13.23 5.25 26.98
N TRP A 250 13.71 5.10 28.21
CA TRP A 250 14.82 4.23 28.56
C TRP A 250 14.42 2.76 28.69
N ASN A 251 15.27 1.87 28.19
CA ASN A 251 15.25 0.43 28.44
C ASN A 251 16.64 -0.01 28.92
N GLN A 252 16.73 -0.84 29.96
CA GLN A 252 18.03 -1.23 30.51
C GLN A 252 18.95 -1.94 29.50
N TYR A 253 18.38 -2.66 28.54
CA TYR A 253 19.12 -3.38 27.51
C TYR A 253 19.35 -2.49 26.30
N GLY A 254 18.27 -1.90 25.77
CA GLY A 254 18.28 -1.09 24.54
C GLY A 254 18.77 0.36 24.72
N GLY A 255 18.92 0.85 25.94
CA GLY A 255 19.16 2.26 26.19
C GLY A 255 17.97 3.13 25.79
N TRP A 256 18.24 4.28 25.19
CA TRP A 256 17.19 5.08 24.57
C TRP A 256 16.64 4.37 23.33
N ARG A 257 15.31 4.30 23.25
CA ARG A 257 14.62 3.58 22.18
C ARG A 257 13.42 4.34 21.62
N ILE A 258 12.98 3.92 20.44
CA ILE A 258 11.72 4.30 19.78
C ILE A 258 10.99 3.01 19.37
N GLY A 259 9.68 2.96 19.60
CA GLY A 259 8.78 1.92 19.11
C GLY A 259 7.75 2.54 18.17
N ILE A 260 7.68 2.08 16.91
CA ILE A 260 6.69 2.54 15.92
C ILE A 260 5.82 1.36 15.49
N ARG A 261 4.51 1.56 15.50
CA ARG A 261 3.50 0.60 15.07
C ARG A 261 2.98 0.96 13.68
N SER A 262 3.01 0.03 12.73
CA SER A 262 2.38 0.20 11.42
C SER A 262 0.87 0.45 11.56
N PHE A 263 0.26 1.16 10.61
CA PHE A 263 -1.16 1.49 10.71
C PHE A 263 -2.10 0.28 10.67
N ASP A 264 -1.72 -0.83 10.03
CA ASP A 264 -2.46 -2.10 10.08
C ASP A 264 -2.27 -2.89 11.39
N LYS A 265 -1.49 -2.32 12.33
CA LYS A 265 -1.11 -2.89 13.63
C LYS A 265 -0.28 -4.18 13.57
N LYS A 266 0.10 -4.67 12.39
CA LYS A 266 0.81 -5.95 12.25
C LYS A 266 2.28 -5.87 12.57
N ARG A 267 2.95 -4.74 12.32
CA ARG A 267 4.40 -4.57 12.49
C ARG A 267 4.70 -3.56 13.59
N TYR A 268 5.55 -3.95 14.53
CA TYR A 268 6.14 -3.06 15.52
C TYR A 268 7.65 -2.98 15.30
N TYR A 269 8.12 -1.79 14.95
CA TYR A 269 9.53 -1.46 14.74
C TYR A 269 10.16 -0.99 16.04
N TYR A 270 11.27 -1.61 16.41
CA TYR A 270 12.04 -1.29 17.61
C TYR A 270 13.40 -0.72 17.21
N TYR A 271 13.64 0.56 17.50
CA TYR A 271 14.91 1.26 17.29
C TYR A 271 15.57 1.48 18.64
N ALA A 272 16.84 1.10 18.80
CA ALA A 272 17.52 1.19 20.08
C ALA A 272 18.99 1.64 19.95
N HIS A 273 19.60 1.79 21.12
CA HIS A 273 20.95 2.30 21.31
C HIS A 273 21.10 3.75 20.87
N LEU A 274 20.04 4.54 20.99
CA LEU A 274 20.01 5.92 20.52
C LEU A 274 20.95 6.83 21.33
N ARG A 275 21.19 8.02 20.78
CA ARG A 275 22.15 9.00 21.26
C ARG A 275 21.87 9.40 22.72
N LYS A 276 22.93 9.50 23.51
CA LYS A 276 22.88 10.06 24.87
C LYS A 276 22.43 11.53 24.83
N ASP A 277 21.70 11.96 25.85
CA ASP A 277 21.22 13.33 26.10
C ASP A 277 20.18 13.86 25.10
N ARG A 278 20.33 13.60 23.79
CA ARG A 278 19.39 14.00 22.72
C ARG A 278 19.10 12.83 21.77
N PRO A 279 18.32 11.81 22.20
CA PRO A 279 18.05 10.61 21.42
C PRO A 279 17.04 10.79 20.27
N TYR A 280 16.13 11.77 20.40
CA TYR A 280 14.94 11.91 19.54
C TYR A 280 15.01 13.17 18.67
N ALA A 281 14.28 13.15 17.56
CA ALA A 281 13.89 14.37 16.86
C ALA A 281 13.03 15.24 17.80
N ALA A 282 13.19 16.57 17.71
CA ALA A 282 12.63 17.52 18.69
C ALA A 282 11.10 17.41 18.88
N ASP A 283 10.38 16.99 17.84
CA ASP A 283 8.92 16.92 17.82
C ASP A 283 8.39 15.48 17.95
N LEU A 284 9.22 14.51 18.34
CA LEU A 284 8.81 13.11 18.52
C LEU A 284 8.21 12.86 19.91
N TYR A 285 6.99 12.32 19.96
CA TYR A 285 6.32 11.92 21.20
C TYR A 285 5.44 10.68 21.01
N VAL A 286 5.11 9.98 22.09
CA VAL A 286 4.22 8.81 22.03
C VAL A 286 2.81 9.24 21.60
N GLY A 287 2.23 8.53 20.64
CA GLY A 287 0.96 8.87 19.98
C GLY A 287 1.13 9.70 18.72
N LYS A 288 2.32 10.22 18.43
CA LYS A 288 2.60 10.92 17.16
C LYS A 288 2.53 9.96 15.98
N ALA A 289 1.92 10.42 14.91
CA ALA A 289 2.05 9.80 13.60
C ALA A 289 3.35 10.22 12.92
N VAL A 290 4.05 9.27 12.32
CA VAL A 290 5.25 9.50 11.51
C VAL A 290 5.04 8.94 10.11
N LYS A 291 5.63 9.58 9.11
CA LYS A 291 5.66 9.06 7.75
C LYS A 291 6.92 8.23 7.51
N ALA A 292 6.82 7.26 6.62
CA ALA A 292 8.00 6.59 6.08
C ALA A 292 8.98 7.64 5.52
N GLY A 293 10.25 7.54 5.91
CA GLY A 293 11.28 8.49 5.51
C GLY A 293 11.50 9.69 6.43
N ASP A 294 10.70 9.88 7.48
CA ASP A 294 10.89 10.96 8.46
C ASP A 294 12.09 10.68 9.39
N VAL A 295 12.76 11.74 9.82
CA VAL A 295 13.79 11.65 10.87
C VAL A 295 13.11 11.50 12.23
N ILE A 296 13.44 10.42 12.95
CA ILE A 296 12.82 10.10 14.24
C ILE A 296 13.80 10.22 15.41
N GLY A 297 15.11 10.20 15.16
CA GLY A 297 16.10 10.31 16.23
C GLY A 297 17.51 10.13 15.73
N TYR A 298 18.41 9.82 16.65
CA TYR A 298 19.85 9.82 16.39
C TYR A 298 20.52 8.58 16.95
N SER A 299 21.39 7.97 16.16
CA SER A 299 22.18 6.81 16.58
C SER A 299 23.10 7.12 17.76
N GLY A 300 23.41 6.10 18.56
CA GLY A 300 24.24 6.27 19.73
C GLY A 300 24.94 4.99 20.15
N ARG A 301 25.11 4.87 21.47
CA ARG A 301 25.72 3.72 22.15
C ARG A 301 25.18 3.56 23.57
N THR A 302 23.93 3.98 23.79
CA THR A 302 23.28 3.87 25.09
C THR A 302 22.72 2.47 25.31
N GLY A 303 22.63 2.05 26.56
CA GLY A 303 22.09 0.73 26.93
C GLY A 303 22.98 0.03 27.94
N TYR A 304 22.69 -1.25 28.19
CA TYR A 304 23.38 -2.10 29.17
C TYR A 304 23.63 -1.40 30.51
N SER A 305 22.57 -0.80 31.05
CA SER A 305 22.62 -0.07 32.32
C SER A 305 21.23 0.06 32.96
N VAL A 306 21.16 -0.20 34.26
CA VAL A 306 20.00 0.12 35.11
C VAL A 306 19.87 1.62 35.37
N LYS A 307 20.94 2.39 35.16
CA LYS A 307 20.93 3.86 35.20
C LYS A 307 20.64 4.39 33.82
N GLU A 308 19.69 5.30 33.74
CA GLU A 308 19.28 5.98 32.51
C GLU A 308 20.39 6.83 31.91
N ASN A 309 20.36 6.99 30.58
CA ASN A 309 21.21 7.89 29.81
C ASN A 309 22.73 7.57 29.94
N VAL A 310 23.07 6.28 29.91
CA VAL A 310 24.45 5.78 30.05
C VAL A 310 24.96 5.13 28.77
N ASN A 311 26.21 5.40 28.43
CA ASN A 311 26.93 4.89 27.25
C ASN A 311 27.81 3.67 27.59
N ASN A 312 27.22 2.48 27.70
CA ASN A 312 27.95 1.23 28.02
C ASN A 312 28.17 0.30 26.83
N ILE A 313 27.72 0.67 25.63
CA ILE A 313 27.98 -0.12 24.42
C ILE A 313 29.29 0.37 23.80
N ASP A 314 30.18 -0.57 23.49
CA ASP A 314 31.53 -0.27 23.00
C ASP A 314 31.52 0.21 21.55
N THR A 315 30.78 -0.48 20.68
CA THR A 315 30.66 -0.14 19.26
C THR A 315 29.35 0.59 19.01
N PRO A 316 29.37 1.87 18.59
CA PRO A 316 28.14 2.56 18.20
C PRO A 316 27.42 1.86 17.05
N HIS A 317 26.11 1.66 17.21
CA HIS A 317 25.25 1.04 16.21
C HIS A 317 23.79 1.46 16.41
N LEU A 318 22.99 1.34 15.35
CA LEU A 318 21.54 1.26 15.48
C LEU A 318 21.17 -0.22 15.60
N HIS A 319 20.45 -0.58 16.66
CA HIS A 319 19.73 -1.84 16.69
C HIS A 319 18.31 -1.61 16.15
N ILE A 320 17.94 -2.35 15.10
CA ILE A 320 16.59 -2.33 14.53
C ILE A 320 15.95 -3.72 14.57
N GLY A 321 14.73 -3.81 15.11
CA GLY A 321 13.94 -5.03 15.10
C GLY A 321 12.54 -4.81 14.52
N MET A 322 11.96 -5.85 13.94
CA MET A 322 10.55 -5.89 13.55
C MET A 322 9.88 -7.06 14.26
N GLN A 323 8.84 -6.76 15.02
CA GLN A 323 7.97 -7.73 15.67
C GLN A 323 6.64 -7.80 14.93
N LEU A 324 6.16 -9.02 14.67
CA LEU A 324 4.81 -9.24 14.15
C LEU A 324 3.83 -9.45 15.31
N ILE A 325 2.69 -8.77 15.24
CA ILE A 325 1.68 -8.79 16.30
C ILE A 325 0.33 -9.15 15.68
N PHE A 326 -0.06 -10.41 15.89
CA PHE A 326 -1.37 -10.93 15.52
C PHE A 326 -2.34 -10.94 16.70
N ASP A 327 -1.81 -10.98 17.92
CA ASP A 327 -2.54 -10.94 19.18
C ASP A 327 -1.76 -10.02 20.14
N GLU A 328 -2.40 -8.93 20.56
CA GLU A 328 -1.79 -7.94 21.46
C GLU A 328 -1.41 -8.54 22.82
N SER A 329 -2.09 -9.60 23.28
CA SER A 329 -1.72 -10.28 24.53
C SER A 329 -0.36 -10.98 24.46
N LEU A 330 0.13 -11.27 23.24
CA LEU A 330 1.41 -11.94 23.01
C LEU A 330 2.57 -10.96 22.83
N LYS A 331 2.30 -9.66 22.66
CA LYS A 331 3.31 -8.62 22.35
C LYS A 331 4.49 -8.61 23.30
N ASP A 332 4.23 -8.72 24.61
CA ASP A 332 5.28 -8.71 25.64
C ASP A 332 5.50 -10.10 26.28
N SER A 333 4.99 -11.16 25.64
CA SER A 333 5.06 -12.53 26.15
C SER A 333 6.34 -13.27 25.68
N PRO A 334 6.61 -14.50 26.13
CA PRO A 334 7.66 -15.33 25.54
C PRO A 334 7.39 -15.80 24.09
N ASN A 335 6.14 -15.69 23.61
CA ASN A 335 5.71 -16.14 22.28
C ASN A 335 5.77 -15.03 21.22
N GLN A 336 6.67 -14.06 21.39
CA GLN A 336 6.85 -12.99 20.42
C GLN A 336 7.39 -13.51 19.09
N ILE A 337 6.91 -12.93 18.00
CA ILE A 337 7.35 -13.26 16.64
C ILE A 337 8.24 -12.13 16.15
N TRP A 338 9.55 -12.36 16.11
CA TRP A 338 10.54 -11.41 15.60
C TRP A 338 11.02 -11.84 14.22
N VAL A 339 11.12 -10.88 13.31
CA VAL A 339 11.54 -11.08 11.93
C VAL A 339 13.04 -10.83 11.81
N ASP A 340 13.73 -11.66 11.04
CA ASP A 340 15.10 -11.41 10.62
C ASP A 340 15.15 -10.22 9.64
N MET A 341 15.75 -9.13 10.10
CA MET A 341 15.81 -7.87 9.38
C MET A 341 17.02 -7.76 8.44
N TYR A 342 17.91 -8.75 8.37
CA TYR A 342 19.14 -8.61 7.58
C TYR A 342 18.86 -8.47 6.07
N ALA A 343 18.08 -9.37 5.49
CA ALA A 343 17.72 -9.27 4.06
C ALA A 343 16.85 -8.03 3.77
N ILE A 344 15.96 -7.66 4.70
CA ILE A 344 15.07 -6.51 4.59
C ILE A 344 15.86 -5.20 4.60
N THR A 345 16.76 -4.99 5.57
CA THR A 345 17.56 -3.76 5.66
C THR A 345 18.47 -3.57 4.45
N ARG A 346 19.00 -4.66 3.87
CA ARG A 346 19.70 -4.63 2.59
C ARG A 346 18.81 -4.19 1.43
N LEU A 347 17.56 -4.67 1.36
CA LEU A 347 16.58 -4.19 0.37
C LEU A 347 16.30 -2.70 0.55
N LEU A 348 15.99 -2.29 1.78
CA LEU A 348 15.65 -0.92 2.14
C LEU A 348 16.81 0.07 1.91
N SER A 349 18.06 -0.40 1.91
CA SER A 349 19.24 0.43 1.60
C SER A 349 19.20 1.10 0.22
N LYS A 350 18.34 0.62 -0.69
CA LYS A 350 18.07 1.24 -1.99
C LYS A 350 17.19 2.48 -1.93
N ASN A 351 16.37 2.61 -0.88
CA ASN A 351 15.44 3.72 -0.70
C ASN A 351 15.81 4.50 0.56
N LYS A 352 16.82 5.37 0.46
CA LYS A 352 17.28 6.21 1.58
C LYS A 352 16.67 7.60 1.52
N SER A 353 16.20 8.09 2.66
CA SER A 353 15.64 9.45 2.74
C SER A 353 16.75 10.49 2.78
N PRO A 354 16.84 11.43 1.83
CA PRO A 354 17.73 12.58 1.94
C PRO A 354 17.27 13.49 3.06
N VAL A 355 18.24 14.04 3.78
CA VAL A 355 17.99 14.92 4.93
C VAL A 355 18.81 16.20 4.84
N PHE A 356 18.31 17.28 5.41
CA PHE A 356 19.08 18.50 5.66
C PHE A 356 19.09 18.79 7.16
N GLN A 357 20.09 19.56 7.60
CA GLN A 357 20.18 20.02 8.98
C GLN A 357 19.75 21.48 9.04
N SER A 358 18.81 21.82 9.92
CA SER A 358 18.43 23.22 10.16
C SER A 358 19.60 23.99 10.77
N GLU A 359 19.94 25.14 10.18
CA GLU A 359 21.02 25.97 10.71
C GLU A 359 20.72 26.52 12.11
N GLU A 360 19.45 26.81 12.41
CA GLU A 360 18.99 27.36 13.67
C GLU A 360 18.95 26.30 14.78
N THR A 361 18.26 25.19 14.55
CA THR A 361 17.97 24.20 15.61
C THR A 361 19.00 23.07 15.68
N LYS A 362 19.81 22.92 14.62
CA LYS A 362 20.71 21.78 14.37
C LYS A 362 19.99 20.42 14.31
N GLU A 363 18.66 20.42 14.21
CA GLU A 363 17.85 19.21 13.95
C GLU A 363 17.92 18.81 12.49
N TYR A 364 17.74 17.52 12.23
CA TYR A 364 17.65 16.98 10.88
C TYR A 364 16.20 16.76 10.46
N TYR A 365 15.90 17.09 9.21
CA TYR A 365 14.60 16.91 8.59
C TYR A 365 14.76 16.25 7.23
N ARG A 366 13.72 15.55 6.76
CA ARG A 366 13.67 15.05 5.38
C ARG A 366 13.78 16.22 4.40
N LYS A 367 14.56 16.06 3.33
CA LYS A 367 14.74 17.09 2.30
C LYS A 367 13.56 17.15 1.33
N TYR A 368 13.00 15.99 0.98
CA TYR A 368 11.89 15.90 0.04
C TYR A 368 10.65 15.32 0.73
N GLN A 369 9.52 15.99 0.58
CA GLN A 369 8.26 15.54 1.15
C GLN A 369 7.79 14.24 0.49
N PHE A 370 7.06 13.45 1.26
CA PHE A 370 6.47 12.17 0.85
C PHE A 370 5.03 12.11 1.31
N SER A 371 4.20 11.50 0.48
CA SER A 371 2.80 11.22 0.75
C SER A 371 2.46 9.88 0.12
N GLU A 372 1.59 9.10 0.72
CA GLU A 372 1.14 7.83 0.13
C GLU A 372 -0.39 7.75 0.20
N PRO A 373 -1.09 7.46 -0.92
CA PRO A 373 -2.50 7.07 -0.86
C PRO A 373 -2.58 5.81 -0.01
N SER A 374 -3.43 5.87 1.01
CA SER A 374 -3.36 4.92 2.10
C SER A 374 -3.78 3.51 1.67
N TYR A 375 -2.79 2.64 1.49
CA TYR A 375 -2.96 1.18 1.55
C TYR A 375 -3.76 0.74 2.80
N TYR A 376 -3.76 1.55 3.86
CA TYR A 376 -4.40 1.27 5.15
C TYR A 376 -5.84 1.82 5.27
N LEU A 377 -6.36 2.59 4.30
CA LEU A 377 -7.79 2.97 4.27
C LEU A 377 -8.63 1.82 3.72
N GLU A 378 -8.09 1.07 2.76
CA GLU A 378 -8.75 -0.06 2.11
C GLU A 378 -8.62 -1.37 2.92
N ASN A 379 -7.52 -1.59 3.65
CA ASN A 379 -7.18 -2.90 4.25
C ASN A 379 -7.32 -3.02 5.78
N ASN A 380 -7.80 -1.99 6.51
CA ASN A 380 -7.90 -2.04 7.97
C ASN A 380 -9.30 -2.45 8.45
N PRO A 381 -9.45 -3.42 9.37
CA PRO A 381 -10.77 -3.88 9.82
C PRO A 381 -11.40 -3.05 10.95
N ASP A 382 -10.67 -2.18 11.66
CA ASP A 382 -11.19 -1.48 12.85
C ASP A 382 -11.28 0.06 12.70
N LYS A 383 -12.38 0.61 13.24
CA LYS A 383 -12.76 2.03 13.11
C LYS A 383 -11.75 2.99 13.77
N GLU A 384 -11.20 2.63 14.93
CA GLU A 384 -10.24 3.47 15.66
C GLU A 384 -8.88 3.56 14.92
N SER A 385 -8.42 2.48 14.28
CA SER A 385 -7.20 2.55 13.45
C SER A 385 -7.44 3.33 12.17
N LYS A 386 -8.63 3.25 11.58
CA LYS A 386 -9.00 4.12 10.45
C LYS A 386 -8.99 5.58 10.85
N GLU A 387 -9.54 5.93 12.01
CA GLU A 387 -9.54 7.31 12.51
C GLU A 387 -8.13 7.82 12.85
N LYS A 388 -7.27 6.98 13.45
CA LYS A 388 -5.86 7.35 13.73
C LYS A 388 -4.98 7.37 12.49
N ALA A 389 -5.15 6.44 11.56
CA ALA A 389 -4.52 6.48 10.25
C ALA A 389 -5.00 7.70 9.47
N SER A 390 -6.30 8.03 9.53
CA SER A 390 -6.88 9.24 8.94
C SER A 390 -6.33 10.51 9.60
N ALA A 391 -6.18 10.56 10.93
CA ALA A 391 -5.56 11.68 11.66
C ALA A 391 -4.06 11.83 11.33
N ALA A 392 -3.34 10.72 11.15
CA ALA A 392 -1.98 10.68 10.64
C ALA A 392 -1.89 11.13 9.17
N LEU A 393 -2.89 10.77 8.36
CA LEU A 393 -3.07 11.18 6.96
C LEU A 393 -3.49 12.66 6.86
N LEU A 394 -4.19 13.19 7.86
CA LEU A 394 -4.56 14.60 7.99
C LEU A 394 -3.36 15.45 8.45
N ALA A 395 -2.51 14.89 9.33
CA ALA A 395 -1.20 15.44 9.65
C ALA A 395 -0.21 15.27 8.48
N SER A 396 -0.43 14.27 7.62
CA SER A 396 0.16 14.17 6.29
C SER A 396 -0.61 15.07 5.33
N ALA A 397 -0.48 16.39 5.49
CA ALA A 397 -1.02 17.34 4.52
C ALA A 397 -0.87 16.76 3.10
N ALA A 398 -1.99 16.71 2.36
CA ALA A 398 -1.93 16.53 0.91
C ALA A 398 -0.79 17.43 0.40
N PRO A 399 0.05 16.96 -0.56
CA PRO A 399 1.18 17.71 -1.07
C PRO A 399 0.91 19.21 -1.05
N GLU A 400 1.69 20.00 -0.31
CA GLU A 400 1.42 21.44 -0.15
C GLU A 400 1.24 22.08 -1.54
N GLY A 401 0.06 22.66 -1.81
CA GLY A 401 -0.31 23.20 -3.12
C GLY A 401 -0.98 22.23 -4.12
N SER A 402 -1.16 20.95 -3.79
CA SER A 402 -1.96 20.01 -4.60
C SER A 402 -3.46 20.14 -4.33
N ILE A 403 -4.25 19.97 -5.39
CA ILE A 403 -5.71 20.07 -5.32
C ILE A 403 -6.29 18.66 -5.43
N PRO A 404 -7.07 18.18 -4.44
CA PRO A 404 -7.77 16.91 -4.58
C PRO A 404 -8.84 17.03 -5.67
N LEU A 405 -8.87 16.06 -6.56
CA LEU A 405 -9.79 15.99 -7.68
C LEU A 405 -10.44 14.60 -7.75
N PRO A 406 -11.61 14.42 -7.11
CA PRO A 406 -12.47 13.29 -7.39
C PRO A 406 -12.96 13.33 -8.84
N ILE A 407 -12.85 12.20 -9.55
CA ILE A 407 -13.45 11.99 -10.86
C ILE A 407 -14.43 10.84 -10.73
N ILE A 408 -15.71 11.11 -10.95
CA ILE A 408 -16.81 10.16 -10.74
C ILE A 408 -17.21 9.57 -12.07
N MET A 409 -17.18 8.25 -12.17
CA MET A 409 -17.50 7.50 -13.39
C MET A 409 -18.91 6.93 -13.32
N TYR A 410 -19.77 7.42 -14.20
CA TYR A 410 -21.08 6.87 -14.52
C TYR A 410 -21.03 6.17 -15.88
N HIS A 411 -22.01 5.30 -16.17
CA HIS A 411 -22.24 4.82 -17.53
C HIS A 411 -23.68 5.16 -17.92
N GLY A 412 -24.67 4.42 -17.41
CA GLY A 412 -26.09 4.63 -17.74
C GLY A 412 -26.92 5.20 -16.58
N ILE A 413 -27.90 6.05 -16.89
CA ILE A 413 -28.92 6.54 -15.93
C ILE A 413 -30.28 5.97 -16.30
N MET A 414 -31.05 5.49 -15.32
CA MET A 414 -32.38 4.91 -15.55
C MET A 414 -33.42 5.43 -14.57
N LYS A 415 -34.67 5.63 -15.01
CA LYS A 415 -35.75 6.11 -14.14
C LYS A 415 -36.05 5.18 -12.96
N ASN A 416 -35.87 3.87 -13.16
CA ASN A 416 -35.96 2.82 -12.15
C ASN A 416 -34.71 1.93 -12.23
N ASN A 417 -34.40 1.15 -11.18
CA ASN A 417 -33.38 0.09 -11.23
C ASN A 417 -33.84 -1.11 -12.08
N SER A 418 -34.44 -0.86 -13.24
CA SER A 418 -34.98 -1.88 -14.14
C SER A 418 -33.91 -2.69 -14.85
N ILE A 419 -32.66 -2.19 -14.86
CA ILE A 419 -31.49 -2.90 -15.36
C ILE A 419 -30.66 -3.29 -14.14
N ASN A 420 -30.54 -4.59 -13.87
CA ASN A 420 -29.70 -5.11 -12.79
C ASN A 420 -28.23 -5.16 -13.25
N SER A 421 -27.60 -3.99 -13.33
CA SER A 421 -26.20 -3.81 -13.71
C SER A 421 -25.50 -2.85 -12.76
N LYS A 422 -24.25 -3.17 -12.41
CA LYS A 422 -23.40 -2.32 -11.56
C LYS A 422 -23.03 -0.97 -12.20
N PHE A 423 -23.29 -0.80 -13.50
CA PHE A 423 -22.95 0.39 -14.28
C PHE A 423 -24.13 1.38 -14.44
N PHE A 424 -25.31 1.01 -13.94
CA PHE A 424 -26.53 1.79 -14.11
C PHE A 424 -27.04 2.29 -12.76
N VAL A 425 -27.23 3.60 -12.63
CA VAL A 425 -27.80 4.21 -11.43
C VAL A 425 -29.16 4.84 -11.71
N SER A 426 -29.96 5.00 -10.67
CA SER A 426 -31.28 5.61 -10.83
C SER A 426 -31.18 7.11 -11.08
N GLU A 427 -32.11 7.67 -11.85
CA GLU A 427 -32.29 9.13 -12.05
C GLU A 427 -32.36 9.86 -10.70
N LYS A 428 -33.07 9.28 -9.72
CA LYS A 428 -33.19 9.82 -8.36
C LYS A 428 -31.84 9.82 -7.63
N THR A 429 -31.05 8.75 -7.78
CA THR A 429 -29.70 8.66 -7.21
C THR A 429 -28.81 9.72 -7.81
N PHE A 430 -28.81 9.86 -9.14
CA PHE A 430 -28.02 10.88 -9.82
C PHE A 430 -28.42 12.29 -9.42
N GLU A 431 -29.72 12.61 -9.35
CA GLU A 431 -30.18 13.91 -8.85
C GLU A 431 -29.71 14.18 -7.41
N ASN A 432 -29.75 13.17 -6.54
CA ASN A 432 -29.23 13.31 -5.18
C ASN A 432 -27.71 13.49 -5.15
N ASP A 433 -26.97 12.88 -6.08
CA ASP A 433 -25.53 13.10 -6.20
C ASP A 433 -25.24 14.57 -6.57
N LEU A 434 -25.99 15.14 -7.54
CA LEU A 434 -25.85 16.56 -7.91
C LEU A 434 -26.20 17.50 -6.74
N LYS A 435 -27.26 17.20 -5.99
CA LYS A 435 -27.62 17.96 -4.77
C LYS A 435 -26.52 17.89 -3.74
N TYR A 436 -25.97 16.70 -3.48
CA TYR A 436 -24.88 16.54 -2.53
C TYR A 436 -23.67 17.40 -2.92
N LEU A 437 -23.26 17.36 -4.20
CA LEU A 437 -22.14 18.16 -4.70
C LEU A 437 -22.40 19.66 -4.48
N GLN A 438 -23.61 20.13 -4.77
CA GLN A 438 -24.01 21.52 -4.57
C GLN A 438 -24.03 21.92 -3.09
N GLU A 439 -24.63 21.10 -2.22
CA GLU A 439 -24.77 21.32 -0.78
C GLU A 439 -23.42 21.31 -0.06
N ASN A 440 -22.43 20.58 -0.60
CA ASN A 440 -21.08 20.47 -0.05
C ASN A 440 -20.04 21.28 -0.86
N HIS A 441 -20.50 22.26 -1.65
CA HIS A 441 -19.65 23.24 -2.34
C HIS A 441 -18.62 22.66 -3.32
N TYR A 442 -18.88 21.49 -3.90
CA TYR A 442 -18.06 20.98 -5.01
C TYR A 442 -18.38 21.73 -6.30
N THR A 443 -17.34 22.04 -7.08
CA THR A 443 -17.46 22.74 -8.36
C THR A 443 -17.15 21.79 -9.52
N PRO A 444 -18.15 21.39 -10.33
CA PRO A 444 -17.90 20.56 -11.51
C PRO A 444 -17.07 21.29 -12.56
N ILE A 445 -15.99 20.65 -13.03
CA ILE A 445 -15.09 21.17 -14.07
C ILE A 445 -15.03 20.22 -15.28
N HIS A 446 -14.55 20.74 -16.41
CA HIS A 446 -14.19 19.95 -17.59
C HIS A 446 -12.73 19.49 -17.53
N ILE A 447 -12.36 18.49 -18.33
CA ILE A 447 -10.95 18.07 -18.48
C ILE A 447 -10.11 19.20 -19.06
N LYS A 448 -10.68 20.01 -19.97
CA LYS A 448 -10.00 21.21 -20.45
C LYS A 448 -9.60 22.19 -19.34
N ASP A 449 -10.45 22.38 -18.32
CA ASP A 449 -10.14 23.24 -17.17
C ASP A 449 -8.93 22.66 -16.39
N LEU A 450 -8.88 21.33 -16.24
CA LEU A 450 -7.75 20.62 -15.63
C LEU A 450 -6.46 20.79 -16.43
N ILE A 451 -6.52 20.65 -17.75
CA ILE A 451 -5.38 20.85 -18.65
C ILE A 451 -4.86 22.29 -18.54
N HIS A 452 -5.74 23.30 -18.54
CA HIS A 452 -5.33 24.69 -18.36
C HIS A 452 -4.69 24.96 -16.99
N TYR A 453 -5.12 24.27 -15.95
CA TYR A 453 -4.47 24.36 -14.64
C TYR A 453 -3.03 23.85 -14.67
N VAL A 454 -2.80 22.70 -15.30
CA VAL A 454 -1.47 22.10 -15.41
C VAL A 454 -0.58 22.88 -16.38
N ASP A 455 -1.05 23.13 -17.59
CA ASP A 455 -0.23 23.65 -18.69
C ASP A 455 -0.10 25.17 -18.70
N GLN A 456 -1.10 25.90 -18.18
CA GLN A 456 -1.17 27.36 -18.26
C GLN A 456 -1.16 28.03 -16.87
N GLY A 457 -1.22 27.24 -15.79
CA GLY A 457 -1.29 27.75 -14.43
C GLY A 457 -2.61 28.44 -14.08
N THR A 458 -3.68 28.21 -14.84
CA THR A 458 -5.01 28.77 -14.56
C THR A 458 -5.56 28.14 -13.26
N PRO A 459 -5.90 28.91 -12.22
CA PRO A 459 -6.41 28.34 -10.98
C PRO A 459 -7.70 27.52 -11.20
N LEU A 460 -7.78 26.33 -10.58
CA LEU A 460 -9.04 25.60 -10.47
C LEU A 460 -9.95 26.26 -9.42
N PRO A 461 -11.29 26.09 -9.55
CA PRO A 461 -12.21 26.51 -8.50
C PRO A 461 -12.00 25.70 -7.22
N GLU A 462 -12.55 26.19 -6.10
CA GLU A 462 -12.57 25.43 -4.85
C GLU A 462 -13.36 24.12 -5.01
N HIS A 463 -12.86 23.08 -4.35
CA HIS A 463 -13.41 21.71 -4.35
C HIS A 463 -13.80 21.21 -5.76
N PRO A 464 -12.85 21.16 -6.71
CA PRO A 464 -13.18 20.74 -8.06
C PRO A 464 -13.58 19.26 -8.09
N VAL A 465 -14.51 18.92 -8.98
CA VAL A 465 -14.94 17.54 -9.24
C VAL A 465 -15.14 17.36 -10.74
N ILE A 466 -14.89 16.16 -11.27
CA ILE A 466 -15.24 15.83 -12.66
C ILE A 466 -16.29 14.74 -12.65
N ILE A 467 -17.39 14.98 -13.35
CA ILE A 467 -18.47 14.01 -13.57
C ILE A 467 -18.27 13.44 -14.98
N THR A 468 -18.02 12.13 -15.10
CA THR A 468 -17.81 11.46 -16.39
C THR A 468 -18.91 10.43 -16.68
N PHE A 469 -19.30 10.32 -17.95
CA PHE A 469 -20.14 9.23 -18.47
C PHE A 469 -19.40 8.50 -19.58
N ASP A 470 -19.34 7.18 -19.47
CA ASP A 470 -18.72 6.32 -20.49
C ASP A 470 -19.77 5.74 -21.44
N ASP A 471 -19.30 5.19 -22.56
CA ASP A 471 -20.01 4.51 -23.64
C ASP A 471 -20.93 5.38 -24.51
N GLY A 472 -21.47 6.47 -23.97
CA GLY A 472 -22.37 7.37 -24.70
C GLY A 472 -23.79 6.83 -24.83
N TYR A 473 -24.38 6.34 -23.74
CA TYR A 473 -25.76 5.86 -23.73
C TYR A 473 -26.77 6.99 -23.97
N TYR A 474 -27.83 6.72 -24.74
CA TYR A 474 -28.92 7.68 -24.99
C TYR A 474 -29.56 8.17 -23.68
N ASN A 475 -29.60 7.30 -22.67
CA ASN A 475 -30.18 7.65 -21.38
C ASN A 475 -29.38 8.74 -20.61
N ASN A 476 -28.13 9.03 -21.01
CA ASN A 476 -27.40 10.21 -20.54
C ASN A 476 -28.07 11.50 -21.05
N TYR A 477 -28.49 11.55 -22.31
CA TYR A 477 -29.26 12.67 -22.86
C TYR A 477 -30.67 12.74 -22.27
N LEU A 478 -31.34 11.61 -22.11
CA LEU A 478 -32.73 11.58 -21.66
C LEU A 478 -32.89 11.97 -20.17
N TYR A 479 -32.01 11.50 -19.29
CA TYR A 479 -32.17 11.68 -17.84
C TYR A 479 -31.07 12.53 -17.20
N ALA A 480 -29.80 12.34 -17.58
CA ALA A 480 -28.70 13.06 -16.95
C ALA A 480 -28.65 14.53 -17.40
N TYR A 481 -28.71 14.77 -18.71
CA TYR A 481 -28.57 16.11 -19.29
C TYR A 481 -29.62 17.13 -18.81
N PRO A 482 -30.92 16.80 -18.66
CA PRO A 482 -31.90 17.72 -18.06
C PRO A 482 -31.57 18.08 -16.61
N LEU A 483 -31.04 17.13 -15.83
CA LEU A 483 -30.62 17.38 -14.45
C LEU A 483 -29.35 18.24 -14.43
N LEU A 484 -28.35 17.96 -15.26
CA LEU A 484 -27.16 18.79 -15.39
C LEU A 484 -27.52 20.24 -15.77
N LYS A 485 -28.49 20.44 -16.68
CA LYS A 485 -29.06 21.78 -16.97
C LYS A 485 -29.73 22.42 -15.77
N LYS A 486 -30.57 21.66 -15.04
CA LYS A 486 -31.29 22.13 -13.86
C LYS A 486 -30.35 22.62 -12.75
N TYR A 487 -29.25 21.91 -12.53
CA TYR A 487 -28.26 22.25 -11.50
C TYR A 487 -27.06 23.06 -12.02
N ASN A 488 -27.05 23.39 -13.33
CA ASN A 488 -25.96 24.08 -14.01
C ASN A 488 -24.59 23.44 -13.77
N MET A 489 -24.52 22.11 -13.90
CA MET A 489 -23.31 21.32 -13.64
C MET A 489 -22.68 20.84 -14.95
N LYS A 490 -21.36 20.98 -15.03
CA LYS A 490 -20.55 20.45 -16.12
C LYS A 490 -20.37 18.94 -16.00
N ALA A 491 -20.30 18.25 -17.13
CA ALA A 491 -19.93 16.84 -17.21
C ALA A 491 -19.12 16.55 -18.48
N VAL A 492 -18.50 15.38 -18.50
CA VAL A 492 -17.70 14.85 -19.60
C VAL A 492 -18.36 13.56 -20.09
N ILE A 493 -18.49 13.37 -21.40
CA ILE A 493 -19.01 12.12 -21.99
C ILE A 493 -17.98 11.54 -22.94
N SER A 494 -17.49 10.33 -22.64
CA SER A 494 -16.58 9.57 -23.51
C SER A 494 -17.38 8.61 -24.38
N ILE A 495 -17.47 8.88 -25.68
CA ILE A 495 -18.34 8.11 -26.60
C ILE A 495 -17.59 7.06 -27.40
N ILE A 496 -18.31 6.01 -27.80
CA ILE A 496 -17.85 5.01 -28.76
C ILE A 496 -18.37 5.37 -30.14
N GLY A 497 -17.48 5.48 -31.13
CA GLY A 497 -17.81 6.03 -32.45
C GLY A 497 -18.78 5.17 -33.27
N ASN A 498 -18.55 3.86 -33.36
CA ASN A 498 -19.32 2.98 -34.23
C ASN A 498 -20.81 2.88 -33.84
N VAL A 499 -21.11 2.91 -32.53
CA VAL A 499 -22.48 2.83 -31.99
C VAL A 499 -23.16 4.18 -32.10
N THR A 500 -22.41 5.28 -32.00
CA THR A 500 -22.92 6.64 -32.24
C THR A 500 -23.32 6.82 -33.71
N ASP A 501 -22.49 6.36 -34.65
CA ASP A 501 -22.82 6.36 -36.08
C ASP A 501 -24.08 5.54 -36.36
N LYS A 502 -24.11 4.27 -35.91
CA LYS A 502 -25.28 3.38 -36.06
C LYS A 502 -26.54 3.97 -35.43
N SER A 503 -26.41 4.57 -34.25
CA SER A 503 -27.55 5.20 -33.57
C SER A 503 -28.06 6.41 -34.35
N SER A 504 -27.17 7.20 -34.95
CA SER A 504 -27.54 8.36 -35.78
C SER A 504 -28.23 7.94 -37.08
N GLU A 505 -27.85 6.80 -37.66
CA GLU A 505 -28.49 6.25 -38.86
C GLU A 505 -29.89 5.70 -38.58
N ILE A 506 -30.05 4.95 -37.49
CA ILE A 506 -31.32 4.29 -37.14
C ILE A 506 -32.27 5.28 -36.46
N ASN A 507 -31.73 6.23 -35.70
CA ASN A 507 -32.43 7.20 -34.86
C ASN A 507 -33.43 6.55 -33.88
N ASP A 508 -33.06 5.40 -33.30
CA ASP A 508 -33.82 4.73 -32.25
C ASP A 508 -33.45 5.31 -30.88
N ASN A 509 -34.44 5.83 -30.15
CA ASN A 509 -34.28 6.54 -28.87
C ASN A 509 -34.83 5.70 -27.70
N ASN A 510 -34.38 4.45 -27.58
CA ASN A 510 -34.74 3.56 -26.49
C ASN A 510 -33.79 3.72 -25.31
N ALA A 511 -34.32 4.13 -24.15
CA ALA A 511 -33.55 4.35 -22.94
C ALA A 511 -32.75 3.13 -22.43
N GLN A 512 -33.11 1.91 -22.82
CA GLN A 512 -32.48 0.69 -22.33
C GLN A 512 -31.21 0.27 -23.08
N TYR A 513 -31.10 0.61 -24.37
CA TYR A 513 -30.02 0.08 -25.21
C TYR A 513 -29.50 1.05 -26.28
N SER A 514 -30.19 2.16 -26.54
CA SER A 514 -29.73 3.13 -27.55
C SER A 514 -28.53 3.91 -27.05
N TYR A 515 -27.73 4.36 -28.02
CA TYR A 515 -26.60 5.26 -27.83
C TYR A 515 -26.98 6.67 -28.31
N LEU A 516 -26.19 7.66 -27.91
CA LEU A 516 -26.38 9.03 -28.36
C LEU A 516 -26.23 9.14 -29.88
N THR A 517 -27.03 10.01 -30.48
CA THR A 517 -26.86 10.41 -31.88
C THR A 517 -25.94 11.63 -31.99
N TRP A 518 -25.37 11.87 -33.16
CA TRP A 518 -24.54 13.05 -33.40
C TRP A 518 -25.28 14.38 -33.21
N ASP A 519 -26.58 14.43 -33.54
CA ASP A 519 -27.41 15.63 -33.32
C ASP A 519 -27.61 15.91 -31.82
N GLN A 520 -27.84 14.86 -31.02
CA GLN A 520 -27.93 14.98 -29.55
C GLN A 520 -26.59 15.39 -28.93
N LEU A 521 -25.47 14.84 -29.43
CA LEU A 521 -24.13 15.22 -29.00
C LEU A 521 -23.82 16.68 -29.32
N ARG A 522 -24.17 17.16 -30.52
CA ARG A 522 -24.04 18.57 -30.89
C ARG A 522 -24.86 19.47 -29.96
N GLU A 523 -26.13 19.13 -29.71
CA GLU A 523 -26.96 19.91 -28.78
C GLU A 523 -26.34 20.00 -27.38
N MET A 524 -25.84 18.88 -26.86
CA MET A 524 -25.20 18.83 -25.56
C MET A 524 -23.88 19.63 -25.54
N ALA A 525 -23.08 19.54 -26.59
CA ALA A 525 -21.84 20.30 -26.74
C ALA A 525 -22.10 21.82 -26.79
N ASP A 526 -23.08 22.24 -27.59
CA ASP A 526 -23.47 23.65 -27.78
C ASP A 526 -23.99 24.30 -26.48
N SER A 527 -24.48 23.49 -25.54
CA SER A 527 -24.90 23.99 -24.22
C SER A 527 -23.75 24.51 -23.36
N GLY A 528 -22.51 24.12 -23.67
CA GLY A 528 -21.33 24.40 -22.84
C GLY A 528 -21.26 23.60 -21.53
N LEU A 529 -22.25 22.74 -21.23
CA LEU A 529 -22.24 21.88 -20.05
C LEU A 529 -21.52 20.56 -20.29
N ILE A 530 -21.51 20.06 -21.54
CA ILE A 530 -20.97 18.75 -21.88
C ILE A 530 -19.69 18.90 -22.71
N GLU A 531 -18.62 18.29 -22.23
CA GLU A 531 -17.38 18.07 -22.98
C GLU A 531 -17.36 16.64 -23.52
N ILE A 532 -17.11 16.47 -24.82
CA ILE A 532 -17.13 15.16 -25.48
C ILE A 532 -15.69 14.65 -25.64
N GLN A 533 -15.45 13.43 -25.17
CA GLN A 533 -14.14 12.80 -25.16
C GLN A 533 -14.13 11.46 -25.91
N ASN A 534 -12.93 10.95 -26.17
CA ASN A 534 -12.72 9.80 -27.03
C ASN A 534 -12.74 8.48 -26.23
N HIS A 535 -13.58 7.52 -26.64
CA HIS A 535 -13.61 6.17 -26.07
C HIS A 535 -13.41 5.08 -27.15
N THR A 536 -12.56 5.38 -28.13
CA THR A 536 -12.32 4.60 -29.36
C THR A 536 -13.49 4.60 -30.34
N TYR A 537 -13.21 4.38 -31.62
CA TYR A 537 -14.26 4.24 -32.61
C TYR A 537 -14.89 2.84 -32.58
N ASP A 538 -14.10 1.78 -32.64
CA ASP A 538 -14.56 0.37 -32.69
C ASP A 538 -13.67 -0.58 -31.87
N MET A 539 -12.92 -0.07 -30.89
CA MET A 539 -12.05 -0.84 -30.00
C MET A 539 -12.61 -0.97 -28.58
N HIS A 540 -13.90 -1.30 -28.45
CA HIS A 540 -14.60 -1.40 -27.15
C HIS A 540 -15.15 -2.81 -26.86
N GLU A 541 -14.50 -3.86 -27.37
CA GLU A 541 -14.87 -5.25 -27.08
C GLU A 541 -13.98 -5.87 -25.98
N ASN A 542 -14.57 -6.71 -25.13
CA ASN A 542 -13.84 -7.52 -24.15
C ASN A 542 -14.48 -8.91 -24.02
N ASN A 543 -14.21 -9.77 -25.00
CA ASN A 543 -14.81 -11.09 -25.14
C ASN A 543 -13.76 -12.23 -25.21
N GLY A 544 -12.49 -11.92 -24.95
CA GLY A 544 -11.36 -12.85 -25.07
C GLY A 544 -11.04 -13.28 -26.50
N ARG A 545 -11.70 -12.72 -27.53
CA ARG A 545 -11.49 -13.03 -28.95
C ARG A 545 -11.13 -11.75 -29.71
N GLY A 546 -9.94 -11.71 -30.29
CA GLY A 546 -9.47 -10.49 -30.99
C GLY A 546 -8.93 -9.43 -30.02
N ARG A 547 -9.08 -8.15 -30.37
CA ARG A 547 -8.54 -7.03 -29.58
C ARG A 547 -9.39 -6.81 -28.32
N GLN A 548 -8.76 -6.74 -27.16
CA GLN A 548 -9.44 -6.45 -25.89
C GLN A 548 -9.31 -4.95 -25.58
N GLY A 549 -10.41 -4.21 -25.74
CA GLY A 549 -10.38 -2.75 -25.69
C GLY A 549 -9.37 -2.17 -26.69
N SER A 550 -8.61 -1.18 -26.24
CA SER A 550 -7.50 -0.58 -27.00
C SER A 550 -6.15 -1.30 -26.81
N LEU A 551 -6.11 -2.49 -26.22
CA LEU A 551 -4.85 -3.23 -26.01
C LEU A 551 -4.28 -3.76 -27.32
N LYS A 552 -2.97 -3.97 -27.34
CA LYS A 552 -2.28 -4.69 -28.42
C LYS A 552 -2.72 -6.17 -28.45
N LYS A 553 -2.96 -6.72 -29.65
CA LYS A 553 -3.30 -8.15 -29.77
C LYS A 553 -2.06 -9.04 -29.56
N GLN A 554 -2.28 -10.26 -29.10
CA GLN A 554 -1.21 -11.27 -29.05
C GLN A 554 -0.63 -11.50 -30.45
N GLY A 555 0.69 -11.38 -30.60
CA GLY A 555 1.40 -11.58 -31.87
C GLY A 555 1.35 -10.39 -32.84
N GLU A 556 0.65 -9.30 -32.51
CA GLU A 556 0.70 -8.05 -33.28
C GLU A 556 2.09 -7.39 -33.14
N SER A 557 2.59 -6.74 -34.18
CA SER A 557 3.81 -5.92 -34.06
C SER A 557 3.50 -4.61 -33.34
N GLU A 558 4.51 -3.91 -32.82
CA GLU A 558 4.30 -2.57 -32.24
C GLU A 558 3.86 -1.55 -33.29
N GLU A 559 4.38 -1.67 -34.52
CA GLU A 559 4.03 -0.78 -35.63
C GLU A 559 2.58 -0.99 -36.09
N ASP A 560 2.15 -2.24 -36.27
CA ASP A 560 0.77 -2.56 -36.64
C ASP A 560 -0.21 -2.10 -35.56
N TYR A 561 0.17 -2.27 -34.29
CA TYR A 561 -0.63 -1.79 -33.16
C TYR A 561 -0.76 -0.27 -33.17
N ALA A 562 0.35 0.44 -33.33
CA ALA A 562 0.37 1.90 -33.38
C ALA A 562 -0.49 2.44 -34.51
N GLN A 563 -0.35 1.87 -35.72
CA GLN A 563 -1.16 2.24 -36.88
C GLN A 563 -2.66 1.95 -36.65
N ALA A 564 -3.00 0.79 -36.10
CA ALA A 564 -4.38 0.43 -35.83
C ALA A 564 -5.03 1.35 -34.79
N LEU A 565 -4.32 1.65 -33.69
CA LEU A 565 -4.82 2.54 -32.65
C LEU A 565 -4.97 3.98 -33.18
N GLN A 566 -3.96 4.48 -33.90
CA GLN A 566 -4.00 5.82 -34.50
C GLN A 566 -5.16 5.96 -35.50
N ALA A 567 -5.40 4.94 -36.34
CA ALA A 567 -6.48 4.96 -37.30
C ALA A 567 -7.86 4.97 -36.63
N ASP A 568 -8.08 4.11 -35.64
CA ASP A 568 -9.37 4.01 -34.94
C ASP A 568 -9.66 5.27 -34.11
N VAL A 569 -8.72 5.66 -33.27
CA VAL A 569 -8.88 6.80 -32.36
C VAL A 569 -8.90 8.11 -33.14
N GLY A 570 -8.06 8.25 -34.17
CA GLY A 570 -8.03 9.42 -35.05
C GLY A 570 -9.30 9.57 -35.89
N MET A 571 -9.96 8.47 -36.26
CA MET A 571 -11.25 8.53 -36.92
C MET A 571 -12.33 9.11 -36.00
N LEU A 572 -12.38 8.67 -34.73
CA LEU A 572 -13.31 9.25 -33.77
C LEU A 572 -12.96 10.72 -33.45
N GLN A 573 -11.69 11.10 -33.31
CA GLN A 573 -11.26 12.50 -33.14
C GLN A 573 -11.84 13.40 -34.25
N SER A 574 -11.69 12.96 -35.49
CA SER A 574 -12.14 13.70 -36.67
C SER A 574 -13.65 13.83 -36.68
N LYS A 575 -14.37 12.74 -36.39
CA LYS A 575 -15.84 12.73 -36.33
C LYS A 575 -16.39 13.64 -35.23
N ILE A 576 -15.84 13.59 -34.01
CA ILE A 576 -16.30 14.48 -32.93
C ILE A 576 -16.10 15.94 -33.34
N THR A 577 -14.91 16.27 -33.87
CA THR A 577 -14.61 17.63 -34.33
C THR A 577 -15.56 18.10 -35.44
N GLU A 578 -15.81 17.27 -36.45
CA GLU A 578 -16.72 17.59 -37.55
C GLU A 578 -18.17 17.75 -37.09
N MET A 579 -18.64 16.84 -36.23
CA MET A 579 -20.06 16.75 -35.89
C MET A 579 -20.47 17.70 -34.77
N THR A 580 -19.57 18.04 -33.85
CA THR A 580 -19.89 18.82 -32.64
C THR A 580 -19.08 20.11 -32.50
N GLY A 581 -18.02 20.29 -33.31
CA GLY A 581 -17.11 21.43 -33.20
C GLY A 581 -16.16 21.37 -32.00
N GLN A 582 -16.24 20.35 -31.15
CA GLN A 582 -15.28 20.12 -30.06
C GLN A 582 -14.14 19.22 -30.54
N THR A 583 -12.89 19.56 -30.16
CA THR A 583 -11.75 18.68 -30.35
C THR A 583 -11.46 17.95 -29.05
N PRO A 584 -11.58 16.62 -28.99
CA PRO A 584 -11.31 15.88 -27.77
C PRO A 584 -9.84 16.00 -27.37
N THR A 585 -9.61 16.24 -26.09
CA THR A 585 -8.27 16.42 -25.49
C THR A 585 -7.90 15.27 -24.56
N ALA A 586 -8.85 14.40 -24.24
CA ALA A 586 -8.68 13.28 -23.35
C ALA A 586 -9.11 11.95 -23.98
N PHE A 587 -8.34 10.91 -23.66
CA PHE A 587 -8.64 9.53 -24.05
C PHE A 587 -9.05 8.71 -22.85
N THR A 588 -10.23 8.10 -22.92
CA THR A 588 -10.72 7.19 -21.88
C THR A 588 -10.45 5.76 -22.32
N TYR A 589 -9.68 4.99 -21.54
CA TYR A 589 -9.35 3.61 -21.88
C TYR A 589 -10.58 2.71 -21.74
N PRO A 590 -11.02 1.99 -22.79
CA PRO A 590 -12.04 0.95 -22.68
C PRO A 590 -11.67 -0.05 -21.59
N PHE A 591 -12.60 -0.31 -20.67
CA PHE A 591 -12.40 -1.20 -19.51
C PHE A 591 -11.27 -0.81 -18.55
N GLY A 592 -10.65 0.37 -18.73
CA GLY A 592 -9.45 0.79 -18.00
C GLY A 592 -8.19 0.04 -18.40
N PHE A 593 -8.20 -0.70 -19.52
CA PHE A 593 -7.07 -1.51 -19.95
C PHE A 593 -5.95 -0.65 -20.54
N VAL A 594 -4.81 -0.66 -19.86
CA VAL A 594 -3.61 0.10 -20.21
C VAL A 594 -2.48 -0.87 -20.52
N LYS A 595 -1.62 -0.53 -21.48
CA LYS A 595 -0.38 -1.27 -21.74
C LYS A 595 0.74 -0.72 -20.85
N ASP A 596 1.51 -1.61 -20.24
CA ASP A 596 2.63 -1.25 -19.35
C ASP A 596 3.90 -0.81 -20.12
N ASN A 597 4.69 0.07 -19.51
CA ASN A 597 6.01 0.59 -19.93
C ASN A 597 6.17 1.42 -21.21
N SER A 598 5.16 1.57 -22.08
CA SER A 598 5.15 2.73 -22.98
C SER A 598 4.38 3.83 -22.29
N LYS A 599 5.07 4.87 -21.81
CA LYS A 599 4.45 6.17 -21.57
C LYS A 599 3.45 6.44 -22.70
N SER A 600 2.43 7.21 -22.36
CA SER A 600 1.42 7.82 -23.21
C SER A 600 1.91 8.44 -24.54
N ILE A 601 3.19 8.36 -24.89
CA ILE A 601 3.83 8.74 -26.17
C ILE A 601 2.92 8.51 -27.36
N LEU A 602 2.37 7.31 -27.56
CA LEU A 602 1.52 7.09 -28.74
C LEU A 602 0.24 7.95 -28.71
N LEU A 603 -0.40 8.10 -27.56
CA LEU A 603 -1.61 8.93 -27.42
C LEU A 603 -1.28 10.43 -27.37
N GLU A 604 -0.14 10.80 -26.82
CA GLU A 604 0.43 12.15 -26.82
C GLU A 604 0.78 12.59 -28.24
N ASP A 605 1.42 11.70 -29.02
CA ASP A 605 1.73 11.86 -30.44
C ASP A 605 0.45 11.95 -31.30
N ILE A 606 -0.62 11.25 -30.91
CA ILE A 606 -1.95 11.38 -31.51
C ILE A 606 -2.64 12.70 -31.10
N GLY A 607 -2.18 13.36 -30.04
CA GLY A 607 -2.65 14.69 -29.60
C GLY A 607 -3.51 14.70 -28.33
N PHE A 608 -3.59 13.59 -27.58
CA PHE A 608 -4.26 13.58 -26.27
C PHE A 608 -3.37 14.11 -25.17
N ARG A 609 -3.92 15.04 -24.38
CA ARG A 609 -3.22 15.69 -23.27
C ARG A 609 -3.60 15.12 -21.91
N ALA A 610 -4.69 14.36 -21.82
CA ALA A 610 -5.07 13.64 -20.62
C ALA A 610 -5.54 12.22 -20.95
N THR A 611 -5.39 11.28 -20.01
CA THR A 611 -5.95 9.92 -20.18
C THR A 611 -6.64 9.44 -18.90
N LEU A 612 -7.73 8.69 -19.06
CA LEU A 612 -8.61 8.27 -17.97
C LEU A 612 -8.72 6.74 -17.88
N THR A 613 -8.55 6.21 -16.67
CA THR A 613 -8.58 4.76 -16.37
C THR A 613 -9.79 4.40 -15.51
N CYS A 614 -9.97 3.10 -15.20
CA CYS A 614 -11.00 2.63 -14.27
C CYS A 614 -10.46 2.33 -12.86
N TYR A 615 -9.25 2.78 -12.52
CA TYR A 615 -8.71 2.63 -11.17
C TYR A 615 -9.42 3.60 -10.21
N GLU A 616 -10.07 3.08 -9.18
CA GLU A 616 -10.96 3.84 -8.29
C GLU A 616 -10.21 4.53 -7.15
N ARG A 617 -9.67 5.74 -7.39
CA ARG A 617 -9.01 6.58 -6.38
C ARG A 617 -9.24 8.08 -6.61
N ILE A 618 -9.07 8.88 -5.56
CA ILE A 618 -9.00 10.35 -5.66
C ILE A 618 -7.67 10.75 -6.31
N ASN A 619 -7.71 11.67 -7.28
CA ASN A 619 -6.49 12.24 -7.84
C ASN A 619 -6.01 13.42 -6.97
N TYR A 620 -4.71 13.59 -6.84
CA TYR A 620 -4.12 14.80 -6.25
C TYR A 620 -3.36 15.51 -7.34
N VAL A 621 -3.98 16.56 -7.88
CA VAL A 621 -3.48 17.21 -9.09
C VAL A 621 -2.53 18.32 -8.72
N THR A 622 -1.37 18.28 -9.34
CA THR A 622 -0.30 19.27 -9.24
C THR A 622 -0.16 19.96 -10.60
N ARG A 623 0.81 20.86 -10.76
CA ARG A 623 1.14 21.42 -12.08
C ARG A 623 2.12 20.56 -12.87
N ASP A 624 2.24 19.27 -12.54
CA ASP A 624 3.05 18.32 -13.30
C ASP A 624 2.28 17.83 -14.54
N PRO A 625 2.79 18.04 -15.77
CA PRO A 625 2.29 17.43 -16.99
C PRO A 625 1.95 15.94 -16.90
N ASP A 626 2.79 15.14 -16.24
CA ASP A 626 2.61 13.69 -16.14
C ASP A 626 1.35 13.35 -15.30
N SER A 627 0.85 14.28 -14.48
CA SER A 627 -0.36 14.10 -13.66
C SER A 627 -1.67 14.04 -14.46
N LEU A 628 -1.67 14.48 -15.72
CA LEU A 628 -2.85 14.42 -16.60
C LEU A 628 -3.06 13.02 -17.21
N TYR A 629 -2.06 12.15 -17.13
CA TYR A 629 -2.14 10.81 -17.67
C TYR A 629 -2.55 9.80 -16.60
N ARG A 630 -3.38 8.84 -17.01
CA ARG A 630 -3.91 7.76 -16.17
C ARG A 630 -4.62 8.30 -14.92
N LEU A 631 -5.48 9.30 -15.14
CA LEU A 631 -6.39 9.82 -14.15
C LEU A 631 -7.29 8.68 -13.66
N LYS A 632 -7.41 8.61 -12.34
CA LYS A 632 -8.15 7.59 -11.59
C LYS A 632 -9.61 8.03 -11.51
N ARG A 633 -10.54 7.09 -11.65
CA ARG A 633 -11.97 7.39 -11.65
C ARG A 633 -12.70 6.41 -10.75
N ILE A 634 -13.55 6.94 -9.88
CA ILE A 634 -14.34 6.15 -8.94
C ILE A 634 -15.66 5.81 -9.61
N LEU A 635 -15.92 4.53 -9.86
CA LEU A 635 -17.22 4.07 -10.36
C LEU A 635 -18.31 4.43 -9.36
N ARG A 636 -19.42 4.99 -9.82
CA ARG A 636 -20.61 5.18 -8.99
C ARG A 636 -21.45 3.89 -9.00
N PRO A 637 -21.44 3.07 -7.93
CA PRO A 637 -22.21 1.83 -7.90
C PRO A 637 -23.71 2.12 -7.69
N PRO A 638 -24.62 1.24 -8.12
CA PRO A 638 -26.01 1.30 -7.68
C PRO A 638 -26.17 0.92 -6.21
N GLY A 639 -27.21 1.46 -5.56
CA GLY A 639 -27.64 1.01 -4.24
C GLY A 639 -27.02 1.72 -3.03
N SER A 640 -25.83 2.32 -3.14
CA SER A 640 -25.28 3.18 -2.08
C SER A 640 -25.94 4.57 -2.10
N SER A 641 -26.17 5.13 -0.92
CA SER A 641 -26.67 6.51 -0.79
C SER A 641 -25.62 7.51 -1.28
N SER A 642 -26.05 8.68 -1.76
CA SER A 642 -25.13 9.75 -2.19
C SER A 642 -24.20 10.15 -1.05
N GLU A 643 -24.74 10.32 0.17
CA GLU A 643 -23.93 10.68 1.35
C GLU A 643 -22.86 9.63 1.67
N GLU A 644 -23.22 8.33 1.66
CA GLU A 644 -22.27 7.25 1.90
C GLU A 644 -21.17 7.21 0.83
N PHE A 645 -21.55 7.34 -0.45
CA PHE A 645 -20.62 7.36 -1.56
C PHE A 645 -19.66 8.55 -1.48
N PHE A 646 -20.16 9.76 -1.26
CA PHE A 646 -19.31 10.94 -1.21
C PHE A 646 -18.44 11.01 0.04
N ARG A 647 -18.86 10.44 1.17
CA ARG A 647 -17.99 10.29 2.35
C ARG A 647 -16.76 9.45 2.07
N THR A 648 -16.81 8.47 1.16
CA THR A 648 -15.64 7.66 0.80
C THR A 648 -14.68 8.35 -0.15
N ILE A 649 -15.11 9.44 -0.80
CA ILE A 649 -14.32 10.16 -1.81
C ILE A 649 -14.12 11.65 -1.49
N ALA A 650 -14.56 12.09 -0.32
CA ALA A 650 -14.34 13.43 0.18
C ALA A 650 -12.86 13.61 0.54
N PRO A 651 -12.22 14.73 0.14
CA PRO A 651 -10.89 15.08 0.63
C PRO A 651 -10.87 15.10 2.15
N ALA A 652 -9.78 14.65 2.77
CA ALA A 652 -9.72 14.48 4.22
C ALA A 652 -10.09 15.76 5.01
N HIS A 653 -9.88 16.94 4.46
CA HIS A 653 -10.18 18.25 5.07
C HIS A 653 -11.65 18.71 4.96
N THR A 654 -12.52 18.01 4.23
CA THR A 654 -13.95 18.36 4.09
C THR A 654 -14.88 17.48 4.94
N LEU A 655 -14.33 16.54 5.71
CA LEU A 655 -15.09 15.73 6.65
C LEU A 655 -15.23 16.49 7.99
N PRO A 656 -16.45 16.66 8.53
CA PRO A 656 -16.69 17.36 9.79
C PRO A 656 -16.11 16.67 11.02
#